data_AF-A0A3M6ZVN9-F1
#
_entry.id   AF-A0A3M6ZVN9-F1
#
_cell.length_a   1.000
_cell.length_b   1.000
_cell.length_c   1.000
_cell.angle_alpha   90.00
_cell.angle_beta   90.00
_cell.angle_gamma   90.00
#
_symmetry.space_group_name_H-M   'P 1'
#
loop_
_entity.id
_entity.type
_entity.pdbx_description
1 polymer ?
#
loop_
_entity_poly.entity_id
_entity_poly.type
_entity_poly.pdbx_seq_one_letter_code
_entity_poly.pdbx_strand_id
1 'polypeptide(L)'
;MRPAFSLGRACWRFGGESLRPQVARHVQYSIRSGRGSKSFSIAHHARHTFRRPPSPIKGGSALLAALSPAAFVSIAEEDKKNAEDGGNGQTHEGAMLEMSRKELAEQVPERLRGSKKWRKMVWRVLDTYLIEPVATGLRFLHLVLIFVPVIATVPVIWIGRKQADRDGERSGTLWWYGFLVNSMERAGAAFIKLGQWAASRTDIFPNELCAVMGALHSNAPAHSLDITKQTIEKAFDRKFEDIFDEFEEKPLGVGAIAQVYKAKLKPDLAALDDDAVKYPKSLMERAHKTVDPLLKSTPARVPSNYVAIKVLHPKIERIVRRDLRIMGFFANVINAIPTMEWLSFPDEVQQFGEMMRLQLDMRIESANLTIFRKNFRNRTTAWFPYPYSQYTTRQVLVEEFATGVPLEHFLQNGGGVFQKEIADEGLHAFLHMLLIDNFIHADLHPGNIMVRFYKPQKMDMGKNMPTLSGRPKPDPNKSMDVTEEVVQRLRPYKGDKEQWAATLEKLDKEGFRPQLIFIDTGLVTELNELNRKNFLDLFKAVAEFDGYKAGHLMVERCRQPSAVIDNEVFALKMQHLVLGVKSRTFALGNIKIGDILNQVLSMVRGHHVRLEGDFVNVVLSILLLEGIGRTLDPDLDLFSGALPILRQLSAQGGAGMLRSGDLSMAKVWVGLEARKFLQASVESVEMCVKYDQLSPNI
;
A
#
# COMPACT_ATOMS: atom_id res chain seq x y z
N MET A 1 16.09 76.71 -8.63
CA MET A 1 14.78 77.17 -8.13
C MET A 1 14.39 76.34 -6.91
N ARG A 2 13.77 76.97 -5.89
CA ARG A 2 13.02 76.34 -4.78
C ARG A 2 11.57 76.02 -5.25
N PRO A 3 10.64 75.46 -4.44
CA PRO A 3 10.69 74.92 -3.06
C PRO A 3 10.34 73.39 -3.02
N ALA A 4 10.50 72.57 -1.96
CA ALA A 4 10.47 72.70 -0.48
C ALA A 4 9.06 72.66 0.17
N PHE A 5 8.80 71.66 1.03
CA PHE A 5 8.24 71.87 2.38
C PHE A 5 8.49 70.65 3.30
N SER A 6 8.54 70.91 4.60
CA SER A 6 8.92 69.99 5.68
C SER A 6 8.04 70.22 6.92
N LEU A 7 7.95 69.21 7.80
CA LEU A 7 7.63 69.24 9.26
C LEU A 7 7.39 67.78 9.72
N GLY A 8 7.74 67.31 10.91
CA GLY A 8 8.49 67.89 12.03
C GLY A 8 8.73 66.80 13.11
N ARG A 9 9.80 66.90 13.91
CA ARG A 9 10.12 65.94 15.00
C ARG A 9 9.49 66.36 16.33
N ALA A 10 9.27 65.39 17.22
CA ALA A 10 9.44 65.58 18.66
C ALA A 10 10.02 64.30 19.30
N CYS A 11 11.08 64.46 20.10
CA CYS A 11 11.57 63.45 21.04
C CYS A 11 11.11 63.83 22.45
N TRP A 12 11.33 62.97 23.44
CA TRP A 12 12.17 63.30 24.61
C TRP A 12 12.54 62.01 25.38
N ARG A 13 13.69 62.06 26.08
CA ARG A 13 14.19 61.03 27.01
C ARG A 13 13.98 61.50 28.44
N PHE A 14 13.92 60.58 29.40
CA PHE A 14 14.83 60.43 30.57
C PHE A 14 14.32 59.19 31.35
N GLY A 15 15.17 58.24 31.78
CA GLY A 15 15.84 58.27 33.09
C GLY A 15 14.89 57.74 34.18
N GLY A 16 15.22 56.79 35.06
CA GLY A 16 16.46 56.06 35.35
C GLY A 16 16.27 55.27 36.67
N GLU A 17 17.28 54.50 37.05
CA GLU A 17 17.46 53.84 38.36
C GLU A 17 16.64 52.59 38.73
N SER A 18 17.32 51.78 39.53
CA SER A 18 16.98 50.45 40.05
C SER A 18 16.36 50.51 41.44
N LEU A 19 15.61 49.48 41.86
CA LEU A 19 15.72 48.86 43.20
C LEU A 19 14.85 47.58 43.32
N ARG A 20 15.49 46.47 43.71
CA ARG A 20 14.91 45.40 44.57
C ARG A 20 15.27 45.79 46.03
N PRO A 21 14.69 45.23 47.13
CA PRO A 21 14.15 43.86 47.26
C PRO A 21 12.99 43.67 48.30
N GLN A 22 12.78 42.40 48.71
CA GLN A 22 12.19 41.91 49.99
C GLN A 22 10.65 42.06 50.19
N VAL A 23 9.85 41.00 50.41
CA VAL A 23 9.79 39.95 51.47
C VAL A 23 8.85 40.31 52.63
N ALA A 24 7.68 39.65 52.66
CA ALA A 24 6.85 39.32 53.83
C ALA A 24 5.92 38.15 53.38
N ARG A 25 6.01 36.90 53.85
CA ARG A 25 5.73 36.37 55.21
C ARG A 25 4.44 36.88 55.84
N HIS A 26 3.42 36.03 55.80
CA HIS A 26 2.47 35.84 56.90
C HIS A 26 2.30 34.33 57.17
N VAL A 27 2.07 33.99 58.44
CA VAL A 27 2.07 32.63 59.03
C VAL A 27 0.87 32.56 60.00
N GLN A 28 0.58 31.37 60.57
CA GLN A 28 -0.40 31.05 61.63
C GLN A 28 -1.86 30.86 61.13
N TYR A 29 -2.67 29.92 61.64
CA TYR A 29 -2.51 28.83 62.64
C TYR A 29 -3.34 27.59 62.18
N SER A 30 -2.81 26.35 62.21
CA SER A 30 -3.04 25.30 63.23
C SER A 30 -4.48 24.86 63.51
N ILE A 31 -4.75 23.55 63.33
CA ILE A 31 -5.27 22.62 64.38
C ILE A 31 -4.86 21.16 64.03
N ARG A 32 -4.65 20.33 65.06
CA ARG A 32 -4.12 18.94 64.98
C ARG A 32 -5.21 17.86 65.00
N SER A 33 -4.98 16.76 64.29
CA SER A 33 -5.00 15.34 64.77
C SER A 33 -5.01 14.38 63.57
N GLY A 34 -4.47 13.15 63.58
CA GLY A 34 -3.55 12.51 64.54
C GLY A 34 -3.34 11.01 64.21
N ARG A 35 -2.08 10.54 64.16
CA ARG A 35 -1.60 9.14 63.95
C ARG A 35 -1.85 8.54 62.53
N GLY A 36 -0.98 7.69 61.97
CA GLY A 36 0.19 7.02 62.56
C GLY A 36 1.34 6.62 61.60
N SER A 37 2.53 6.54 62.20
CA SER A 37 3.81 5.85 61.88
C SER A 37 4.17 5.30 60.48
N LYS A 38 5.21 5.91 59.88
CA LYS A 38 6.49 5.34 59.32
C LYS A 38 6.42 4.11 58.38
N SER A 39 7.10 4.06 57.23
CA SER A 39 8.55 4.34 57.06
C SER A 39 8.99 4.87 55.67
N PHE A 40 10.20 5.44 55.64
CA PHE A 40 10.99 6.02 54.53
C PHE A 40 11.18 5.05 53.34
N SER A 41 11.26 5.41 52.05
CA SER A 41 11.66 6.62 51.29
C SER A 41 13.14 6.71 50.86
N ILE A 42 13.43 6.22 49.65
CA ILE A 42 14.56 6.59 48.75
C ILE A 42 14.00 6.42 47.32
N ALA A 43 14.14 7.30 46.32
CA ALA A 43 14.76 8.63 46.24
C ALA A 43 13.78 9.67 45.59
N HIS A 44 14.30 10.65 44.86
CA HIS A 44 13.57 11.70 44.13
C HIS A 44 14.36 12.13 42.87
N HIS A 45 13.69 12.74 41.88
CA HIS A 45 14.21 13.42 40.65
C HIS A 45 14.19 12.66 39.31
N ALA A 46 13.04 12.77 38.62
CA ALA A 46 12.96 12.91 37.15
C ALA A 46 11.59 13.50 36.75
N ARG A 47 11.26 14.72 37.19
CA ARG A 47 10.08 15.45 36.67
C ARG A 47 10.50 16.33 35.49
N HIS A 48 10.60 15.72 34.32
CA HIS A 48 10.51 16.46 33.05
C HIS A 48 9.12 16.30 32.44
N THR A 49 8.70 17.35 31.75
CA THR A 49 7.32 17.65 31.34
C THR A 49 6.78 16.71 30.26
N PHE A 50 6.14 15.62 30.68
CA PHE A 50 5.25 14.85 29.81
C PHE A 50 3.95 15.64 29.53
N ARG A 51 3.79 16.15 28.31
CA ARG A 51 2.45 16.34 27.73
C ARG A 51 2.02 14.99 27.16
N ARG A 52 1.12 14.30 27.85
CA ARG A 52 0.37 13.19 27.24
C ARG A 52 -0.45 13.75 26.06
N PRO A 53 -0.58 13.03 24.94
CA PRO A 53 -1.59 13.37 23.95
C PRO A 53 -2.98 13.28 24.61
N PRO A 54 -3.95 14.12 24.21
CA PRO A 54 -5.30 14.05 24.76
C PRO A 54 -5.93 12.70 24.43
N SER A 55 -6.56 12.06 25.42
CA SER A 55 -7.40 10.89 25.20
C SER A 55 -8.57 11.22 24.27
N PRO A 56 -9.02 10.31 23.38
CA PRO A 56 -10.18 10.55 22.53
C PRO A 56 -11.41 10.77 23.42
N ILE A 57 -11.98 11.97 23.33
CA ILE A 57 -13.14 12.37 24.13
C ILE A 57 -14.39 11.74 23.52
N LYS A 58 -15.00 10.79 24.24
CA LYS A 58 -16.32 10.25 23.88
C LYS A 58 -17.39 11.33 24.05
N GLY A 59 -17.80 11.96 22.95
CA GLY A 59 -19.07 12.68 22.85
C GLY A 59 -19.03 14.07 22.19
N GLY A 60 -19.98 14.32 21.30
CA GLY A 60 -20.59 15.65 21.12
C GLY A 60 -19.85 16.69 20.27
N SER A 61 -19.95 16.54 18.94
CA SER A 61 -20.16 17.63 17.94
C SER A 61 -19.28 18.91 17.94
N ALA A 62 -18.17 18.96 18.69
CA ALA A 62 -17.32 20.15 18.74
C ALA A 62 -15.83 19.83 19.02
N LEU A 63 -15.16 19.08 18.14
CA LEU A 63 -13.72 19.17 17.80
C LEU A 63 -13.30 18.01 16.88
N LEU A 64 -13.62 18.09 15.58
CA LEU A 64 -12.88 17.37 14.52
C LEU A 64 -11.51 18.05 14.30
N ALA A 65 -10.70 18.11 15.36
CA ALA A 65 -9.32 18.53 15.28
C ALA A 65 -8.50 17.39 14.66
N ALA A 66 -7.97 17.64 13.46
CA ALA A 66 -7.04 16.81 12.68
C ALA A 66 -6.79 15.40 13.25
N LEU A 67 -7.65 14.45 12.86
CA LEU A 67 -7.50 13.03 13.24
C LEU A 67 -6.11 12.52 12.82
N SER A 68 -5.37 11.91 13.75
CA SER A 68 -4.06 11.32 13.50
C SER A 68 -4.17 9.95 12.82
N PRO A 69 -3.14 9.45 12.11
CA PRO A 69 -3.17 8.12 11.52
C PRO A 69 -3.51 7.01 12.52
N ALA A 70 -3.05 7.12 13.77
CA ALA A 70 -3.40 6.17 14.84
C ALA A 70 -4.91 6.16 15.16
N ALA A 71 -5.59 7.32 15.08
CA ALA A 71 -7.04 7.40 15.24
C ALA A 71 -7.80 6.76 14.07
N PHE A 72 -7.28 6.89 12.84
CA PHE A 72 -7.82 6.17 11.67
C PHE A 72 -7.75 4.65 11.87
N VAL A 73 -6.59 4.13 12.30
CA VAL A 73 -6.41 2.69 12.61
C VAL A 73 -7.36 2.23 13.72
N SER A 74 -7.43 2.96 14.85
CA SER A 74 -8.27 2.52 15.98
C SER A 74 -9.76 2.52 15.66
N ILE A 75 -10.24 3.50 14.87
CA ILE A 75 -11.66 3.58 14.48
C ILE A 75 -11.99 2.47 13.48
N ALA A 76 -11.13 2.21 12.50
CA ALA A 76 -11.31 1.09 11.58
C ALA A 76 -11.30 -0.28 12.29
N GLU A 77 -10.49 -0.46 13.34
CA GLU A 77 -10.54 -1.66 14.20
C GLU A 77 -11.80 -1.75 15.09
N GLU A 78 -12.41 -0.62 15.47
CA GLU A 78 -13.69 -0.59 16.21
C GLU A 78 -14.87 -0.90 15.29
N ASP A 79 -14.94 -0.27 14.11
CA ASP A 79 -16.02 -0.49 13.13
C ASP A 79 -16.03 -1.93 12.60
N LYS A 80 -14.86 -2.57 12.42
CA LYS A 80 -14.77 -4.00 12.07
C LYS A 80 -15.41 -4.91 13.13
N LYS A 81 -15.19 -4.65 14.43
CA LYS A 81 -15.83 -5.44 15.49
C LYS A 81 -17.34 -5.26 15.53
N ASN A 82 -17.81 -4.04 15.24
CA ASN A 82 -19.25 -3.76 15.15
C ASN A 82 -19.88 -4.42 13.90
N ALA A 83 -19.09 -4.69 12.85
CA ALA A 83 -19.53 -5.44 11.68
C ALA A 83 -19.69 -6.94 11.96
N GLU A 84 -18.71 -7.55 12.63
CA GLU A 84 -18.72 -8.98 13.02
C GLU A 84 -19.96 -9.35 13.89
N ASP A 85 -20.57 -8.38 14.57
CA ASP A 85 -21.84 -8.51 15.34
C ASP A 85 -23.13 -8.35 14.49
N GLY A 86 -23.05 -8.39 13.15
CA GLY A 86 -24.20 -8.49 12.25
C GLY A 86 -24.61 -7.20 11.52
N GLY A 87 -23.70 -6.23 11.38
CA GLY A 87 -23.87 -5.08 10.50
C GLY A 87 -23.40 -5.37 9.06
N ASN A 88 -23.84 -4.58 8.08
CA ASN A 88 -23.20 -4.55 6.76
C ASN A 88 -21.77 -4.01 6.91
N GLY A 89 -20.79 -4.90 7.00
CA GLY A 89 -19.41 -4.54 7.34
C GLY A 89 -18.76 -3.62 6.33
N GLN A 90 -18.45 -2.38 6.76
CA GLN A 90 -17.54 -1.51 6.03
C GLN A 90 -16.11 -2.05 6.13
N THR A 91 -15.35 -1.96 5.04
CA THR A 91 -13.91 -2.24 5.04
C THR A 91 -13.15 -1.15 5.78
N HIS A 92 -11.91 -1.42 6.22
CA HIS A 92 -11.08 -0.42 6.88
C HIS A 92 -10.90 0.83 5.98
N GLU A 93 -10.69 0.62 4.68
CA GLU A 93 -10.59 1.71 3.70
C GLU A 93 -11.89 2.52 3.58
N GLY A 94 -13.05 1.86 3.59
CA GLY A 94 -14.36 2.53 3.57
C GLY A 94 -14.54 3.47 4.76
N ALA A 95 -14.29 2.99 5.98
CA ALA A 95 -14.38 3.78 7.20
C ALA A 95 -13.38 4.96 7.19
N MET A 96 -12.12 4.70 6.81
CA MET A 96 -11.08 5.74 6.67
C MET A 96 -11.46 6.80 5.62
N LEU A 97 -12.00 6.39 4.48
CA LEU A 97 -12.45 7.29 3.43
C LEU A 97 -13.64 8.14 3.87
N GLU A 98 -14.60 7.57 4.61
CA GLU A 98 -15.76 8.30 5.13
C GLU A 98 -15.34 9.37 6.16
N MET A 99 -14.42 9.04 7.07
CA MET A 99 -13.80 10.02 7.99
C MET A 99 -13.09 11.14 7.22
N SER A 100 -12.31 10.79 6.20
CA SER A 100 -11.61 11.76 5.35
C SER A 100 -12.58 12.71 4.63
N ARG A 101 -13.73 12.19 4.14
CA ARG A 101 -14.81 13.00 3.53
C ARG A 101 -15.47 13.94 4.54
N LYS A 102 -15.77 13.47 5.75
CA LYS A 102 -16.37 14.27 6.83
C LYS A 102 -15.48 15.47 7.20
N GLU A 103 -14.18 15.25 7.38
CA GLU A 103 -13.22 16.33 7.66
C GLU A 103 -13.15 17.37 6.54
N LEU A 104 -13.17 16.94 5.27
CA LEU A 104 -13.15 17.84 4.11
C LEU A 104 -14.41 18.70 3.99
N ALA A 105 -15.58 18.19 4.39
CA ALA A 105 -16.83 18.94 4.39
C ALA A 105 -16.86 20.07 5.46
N GLU A 106 -16.09 19.90 6.54
CA GLU A 106 -15.95 20.90 7.61
C GLU A 106 -14.78 21.87 7.41
N GLN A 107 -13.91 21.62 6.41
CA GLN A 107 -12.70 22.39 6.21
C GLN A 107 -12.98 23.86 5.82
N VAL A 108 -12.29 24.78 6.49
CA VAL A 108 -12.41 26.23 6.30
C VAL A 108 -11.00 26.84 6.25
N PRO A 109 -10.74 27.87 5.41
CA PRO A 109 -9.42 28.51 5.29
C PRO A 109 -8.85 28.94 6.64
N GLU A 110 -7.53 28.87 6.79
CA GLU A 110 -6.82 29.16 8.05
C GLU A 110 -7.21 30.53 8.64
N ARG A 111 -7.28 31.57 7.78
CA ARG A 111 -7.72 32.94 8.14
C ARG A 111 -9.12 33.02 8.75
N LEU A 112 -9.97 32.02 8.51
CA LEU A 112 -11.35 31.94 9.00
C LEU A 112 -11.55 30.91 10.13
N ARG A 113 -10.53 30.09 10.49
CA ARG A 113 -10.64 29.08 11.58
C ARG A 113 -11.05 29.70 12.92
N GLY A 114 -10.50 30.86 13.28
CA GLY A 114 -10.88 31.61 14.49
C GLY A 114 -12.10 32.54 14.34
N SER A 115 -12.78 32.56 13.19
CA SER A 115 -13.84 33.54 12.89
C SER A 115 -15.23 33.10 13.38
N LYS A 116 -16.15 34.08 13.52
CA LYS A 116 -17.56 33.84 13.91
C LYS A 116 -18.22 32.82 12.99
N LYS A 117 -19.06 31.92 13.54
CA LYS A 117 -19.74 30.82 12.81
C LYS A 117 -20.42 31.29 11.50
N TRP A 118 -21.05 32.47 11.50
CA TRP A 118 -21.71 33.03 10.32
C TRP A 118 -20.73 33.33 9.16
N ARG A 119 -19.51 33.81 9.44
CA ARG A 119 -18.49 34.06 8.38
C ARG A 119 -18.02 32.75 7.75
N LYS A 120 -17.86 31.70 8.56
CA LYS A 120 -17.57 30.34 8.06
C LYS A 120 -18.73 29.77 7.23
N MET A 121 -19.97 30.11 7.57
CA MET A 121 -21.16 29.71 6.80
C MET A 121 -21.24 30.46 5.46
N VAL A 122 -21.12 31.80 5.46
CA VAL A 122 -21.09 32.61 4.24
C VAL A 122 -19.96 32.18 3.31
N TRP A 123 -18.75 31.94 3.84
CA TRP A 123 -17.66 31.42 3.01
C TRP A 123 -17.96 30.04 2.41
N ARG A 124 -18.52 29.09 3.18
CA ARG A 124 -18.92 27.78 2.65
C ARG A 124 -20.04 27.85 1.61
N VAL A 125 -20.98 28.80 1.74
CA VAL A 125 -22.01 29.04 0.73
C VAL A 125 -21.37 29.60 -0.55
N LEU A 126 -20.48 30.58 -0.45
CA LEU A 126 -19.77 31.14 -1.61
C LEU A 126 -18.84 30.11 -2.28
N ASP A 127 -18.08 29.31 -1.52
CA ASP A 127 -17.20 28.26 -2.07
C ASP A 127 -18.04 27.20 -2.80
N THR A 128 -19.11 26.69 -2.17
CA THR A 128 -19.96 25.61 -2.72
C THR A 128 -20.83 26.04 -3.90
N TYR A 129 -21.47 27.22 -3.85
CA TYR A 129 -22.49 27.63 -4.83
C TYR A 129 -21.99 28.62 -5.90
N LEU A 130 -20.84 29.27 -5.70
CA LEU A 130 -20.30 30.23 -6.67
C LEU A 130 -18.91 29.84 -7.17
N ILE A 131 -17.94 29.65 -6.27
CA ILE A 131 -16.53 29.44 -6.66
C ILE A 131 -16.33 28.06 -7.29
N GLU A 132 -16.78 26.98 -6.64
CA GLU A 132 -16.59 25.62 -7.16
C GLU A 132 -17.38 25.35 -8.45
N PRO A 133 -18.65 25.81 -8.64
CA PRO A 133 -19.34 25.66 -9.93
C PRO A 133 -18.64 26.40 -11.07
N VAL A 134 -18.21 27.66 -10.87
CA VAL A 134 -17.47 28.41 -11.90
C VAL A 134 -16.13 27.75 -12.20
N ALA A 135 -15.38 27.33 -11.18
CA ALA A 135 -14.10 26.66 -11.38
C ALA A 135 -14.24 25.25 -12.00
N THR A 136 -15.35 24.55 -11.75
CA THR A 136 -15.70 23.29 -12.44
C THR A 136 -16.04 23.56 -13.90
N GLY A 137 -16.79 24.63 -14.21
CA GLY A 137 -17.10 25.04 -15.59
C GLY A 137 -15.87 25.41 -16.40
N LEU A 138 -14.94 26.17 -15.81
CA LEU A 138 -13.64 26.47 -16.44
C LEU A 138 -12.79 25.20 -16.66
N ARG A 139 -12.78 24.28 -15.70
CA ARG A 139 -12.09 22.99 -15.84
C ARG A 139 -12.74 22.11 -16.91
N PHE A 140 -14.06 22.11 -16.99
CA PHE A 140 -14.81 21.43 -18.05
C PHE A 140 -14.44 21.97 -19.44
N LEU A 141 -14.45 23.30 -19.64
CA LEU A 141 -14.02 23.91 -20.90
C LEU A 141 -12.58 23.51 -21.28
N HIS A 142 -11.66 23.49 -20.31
CA HIS A 142 -10.29 23.02 -20.54
C HIS A 142 -10.22 21.55 -20.99
N LEU A 143 -11.01 20.66 -20.39
CA LEU A 143 -11.07 19.25 -20.78
C LEU A 143 -11.74 19.07 -22.16
N VAL A 144 -12.77 19.86 -22.49
CA VAL A 144 -13.41 19.89 -23.82
C VAL A 144 -12.38 20.25 -24.90
N LEU A 145 -11.56 21.27 -24.67
CA LEU A 145 -10.49 21.67 -25.60
C LEU A 145 -9.42 20.59 -25.81
N ILE A 146 -9.24 19.68 -24.85
CA ILE A 146 -8.31 18.54 -24.96
C ILE A 146 -8.95 17.35 -25.67
N PHE A 147 -10.18 16.96 -25.28
CA PHE A 147 -10.79 15.71 -25.74
C PHE A 147 -11.69 15.83 -26.99
N VAL A 148 -12.24 17.01 -27.32
CA VAL A 148 -13.00 17.17 -28.57
C VAL A 148 -12.16 16.86 -29.81
N PRO A 149 -10.87 17.27 -29.92
CA PRO A 149 -9.99 16.81 -31.00
C PRO A 149 -9.83 15.28 -31.07
N VAL A 150 -9.72 14.60 -29.92
CA VAL A 150 -9.61 13.13 -29.86
C VAL A 150 -10.88 12.47 -30.39
N ILE A 151 -12.06 12.97 -30.01
CA ILE A 151 -13.36 12.49 -30.51
C ILE A 151 -13.52 12.77 -32.00
N ALA A 152 -13.15 13.97 -32.47
CA ALA A 152 -13.25 14.35 -33.88
C ALA A 152 -12.32 13.52 -34.78
N THR A 153 -11.23 12.97 -34.25
CA THR A 153 -10.28 12.10 -34.97
C THR A 153 -10.64 10.60 -34.89
N VAL A 154 -11.74 10.20 -34.23
CA VAL A 154 -12.19 8.80 -34.20
C VAL A 154 -12.27 8.13 -35.58
N PRO A 155 -12.69 8.79 -36.69
CA PRO A 155 -12.70 8.16 -38.01
C PRO A 155 -11.33 7.67 -38.52
N VAL A 156 -10.22 8.12 -37.93
CA VAL A 156 -8.86 7.67 -38.27
C VAL A 156 -8.63 6.20 -37.90
N ILE A 157 -9.37 5.63 -36.94
CA ILE A 157 -9.20 4.21 -36.55
C ILE A 157 -9.45 3.23 -37.71
N TRP A 158 -10.30 3.59 -38.67
CA TRP A 158 -10.57 2.75 -39.85
C TRP A 158 -9.50 2.87 -40.95
N ILE A 159 -8.56 3.81 -40.82
CA ILE A 159 -7.55 4.13 -41.84
C ILE A 159 -6.26 3.34 -41.61
N GLY A 160 -5.59 2.96 -42.70
CA GLY A 160 -4.26 2.34 -42.68
C GLY A 160 -4.27 0.81 -42.77
N ARG A 161 -3.06 0.24 -42.85
CA ARG A 161 -2.84 -1.21 -42.94
C ARG A 161 -2.97 -1.85 -41.55
N LYS A 162 -3.44 -3.10 -41.52
CA LYS A 162 -3.39 -3.95 -40.33
C LYS A 162 -1.96 -4.41 -40.05
N GLN A 163 -1.56 -4.43 -38.79
CA GLN A 163 -0.24 -4.87 -38.30
C GLN A 163 -0.41 -6.22 -37.61
N ALA A 164 0.19 -7.28 -38.17
CA ALA A 164 0.00 -8.65 -37.68
C ALA A 164 0.76 -8.93 -36.37
N ASP A 165 1.73 -8.09 -36.05
CA ASP A 165 2.55 -8.05 -34.84
C ASP A 165 1.90 -7.30 -33.66
N ARG A 166 0.70 -6.72 -33.87
CA ARG A 166 -0.02 -5.84 -32.93
C ARG A 166 -1.50 -6.21 -32.83
N ASP A 167 -1.79 -7.47 -32.48
CA ASP A 167 -3.15 -8.05 -32.42
C ASP A 167 -4.02 -7.86 -33.69
N GLY A 168 -3.40 -7.56 -34.85
CA GLY A 168 -4.11 -7.28 -36.11
C GLY A 168 -4.69 -5.86 -36.21
N GLU A 169 -4.30 -4.95 -35.32
CA GLU A 169 -4.79 -3.57 -35.28
C GLU A 169 -4.38 -2.73 -36.49
N ARG A 170 -5.17 -1.70 -36.79
CA ARG A 170 -4.86 -0.77 -37.89
C ARG A 170 -3.86 0.28 -37.43
N SER A 171 -3.00 0.72 -38.35
CA SER A 171 -2.02 1.78 -38.10
C SER A 171 -2.69 3.10 -37.64
N GLY A 172 -3.89 3.41 -38.14
CA GLY A 172 -4.70 4.54 -37.66
C GLY A 172 -5.25 4.35 -36.25
N THR A 173 -5.62 3.12 -35.86
CA THR A 173 -6.02 2.79 -34.47
C THR A 173 -4.86 3.05 -33.50
N LEU A 174 -3.66 2.53 -33.81
CA LEU A 174 -2.49 2.67 -32.95
C LEU A 174 -2.08 4.15 -32.76
N TRP A 175 -2.16 4.96 -33.83
CA TRP A 175 -1.96 6.41 -33.73
C TRP A 175 -3.02 7.07 -32.84
N TRP A 176 -4.30 6.69 -32.98
CA TRP A 176 -5.39 7.25 -32.18
C TRP A 176 -5.27 6.86 -30.69
N TYR A 177 -4.85 5.62 -30.37
CA TYR A 177 -4.51 5.22 -29.00
C TYR A 177 -3.41 6.11 -28.40
N GLY A 178 -2.31 6.34 -29.14
CA GLY A 178 -1.26 7.27 -28.70
C GLY A 178 -1.75 8.71 -28.51
N PHE A 179 -2.63 9.19 -29.38
CA PHE A 179 -3.20 10.54 -29.28
C PHE A 179 -4.15 10.70 -28.08
N LEU A 180 -4.97 9.69 -27.80
CA LEU A 180 -5.81 9.62 -26.60
C LEU A 180 -4.95 9.66 -25.33
N VAL A 181 -3.92 8.81 -25.24
CA VAL A 181 -3.06 8.67 -24.05
C VAL A 181 -2.26 9.95 -23.77
N ASN A 182 -1.67 10.58 -24.79
CA ASN A 182 -1.05 11.91 -24.66
C ASN A 182 -2.06 13.01 -24.23
N SER A 183 -3.31 12.90 -24.69
CA SER A 183 -4.37 13.83 -24.26
C SER A 183 -4.80 13.60 -22.81
N MET A 184 -4.77 12.37 -22.31
CA MET A 184 -4.97 12.04 -20.89
C MET A 184 -3.82 12.57 -20.01
N GLU A 185 -2.56 12.48 -20.47
CA GLU A 185 -1.42 13.10 -19.78
C GLU A 185 -1.61 14.62 -19.62
N ARG A 186 -1.95 15.29 -20.74
CA ARG A 186 -2.22 16.74 -20.77
C ARG A 186 -3.44 17.16 -19.95
N ALA A 187 -4.43 16.28 -19.80
CA ALA A 187 -5.58 16.54 -18.93
C ALA A 187 -5.17 16.55 -17.44
N GLY A 188 -4.18 15.75 -17.05
CA GLY A 188 -3.51 15.80 -15.75
C GLY A 188 -3.83 14.61 -14.83
N ALA A 189 -3.44 14.72 -13.56
CA ALA A 189 -3.32 13.59 -12.62
C ALA A 189 -4.51 12.62 -12.55
N ALA A 190 -5.74 13.12 -12.53
CA ALA A 190 -6.94 12.27 -12.52
C ALA A 190 -7.05 11.41 -13.79
N PHE A 191 -6.73 11.98 -14.95
CA PHE A 191 -6.73 11.24 -16.22
C PHE A 191 -5.51 10.34 -16.37
N ILE A 192 -4.36 10.71 -15.77
CA ILE A 192 -3.18 9.84 -15.70
C ILE A 192 -3.50 8.58 -14.91
N LYS A 193 -4.05 8.72 -13.70
CA LYS A 193 -4.44 7.57 -12.88
C LYS A 193 -5.63 6.80 -13.46
N LEU A 194 -6.56 7.47 -14.18
CA LEU A 194 -7.63 6.79 -14.93
C LEU A 194 -7.05 5.91 -16.05
N GLY A 195 -6.01 6.38 -16.75
CA GLY A 195 -5.30 5.59 -17.77
C GLY A 195 -4.62 4.37 -17.17
N GLN A 196 -3.88 4.54 -16.07
CA GLN A 196 -3.24 3.43 -15.34
C GLN A 196 -4.26 2.40 -14.82
N TRP A 197 -5.42 2.85 -14.32
CA TRP A 197 -6.50 1.98 -13.87
C TRP A 197 -7.26 1.31 -15.04
N ALA A 198 -7.46 2.00 -16.16
CA ALA A 198 -8.06 1.41 -17.36
C ALA A 198 -7.11 0.42 -18.05
N ALA A 199 -5.79 0.60 -17.94
CA ALA A 199 -4.78 -0.28 -18.52
C ALA A 199 -4.87 -1.72 -18.01
N SER A 200 -5.32 -1.91 -16.78
CA SER A 200 -5.52 -3.25 -16.21
C SER A 200 -6.87 -3.89 -16.54
N ARG A 201 -7.84 -3.11 -17.03
CA ARG A 201 -9.20 -3.55 -17.36
C ARG A 201 -9.27 -4.16 -18.76
N THR A 202 -8.49 -5.23 -18.97
CA THR A 202 -8.53 -6.03 -20.21
C THR A 202 -9.86 -6.76 -20.39
N ASP A 203 -10.71 -6.85 -19.37
CA ASP A 203 -12.11 -7.25 -19.48
C ASP A 203 -12.93 -6.26 -20.33
N ILE A 204 -12.62 -4.97 -20.26
CA ILE A 204 -13.30 -3.87 -20.99
C ILE A 204 -12.56 -3.47 -22.27
N PHE A 205 -11.24 -3.27 -22.21
CA PHE A 205 -10.47 -2.61 -23.28
C PHE A 205 -9.59 -3.59 -24.10
N PRO A 206 -9.26 -3.27 -25.37
CA PRO A 206 -8.33 -4.04 -26.18
C PRO A 206 -6.90 -4.06 -25.61
N ASN A 207 -6.18 -5.18 -25.79
CA ASN A 207 -4.83 -5.39 -25.23
C ASN A 207 -3.83 -4.29 -25.62
N GLU A 208 -3.78 -3.89 -26.89
CA GLU A 208 -2.89 -2.82 -27.36
C GLU A 208 -3.21 -1.47 -26.72
N LEU A 209 -4.50 -1.13 -26.53
CA LEU A 209 -4.89 0.09 -25.83
C LEU A 209 -4.48 0.01 -24.35
N CYS A 210 -4.68 -1.14 -23.70
CA CYS A 210 -4.19 -1.41 -22.35
C CYS A 210 -2.66 -1.24 -22.24
N ALA A 211 -1.89 -1.74 -23.22
CA ALA A 211 -0.44 -1.60 -23.24
C ALA A 211 0.02 -0.15 -23.40
N VAL A 212 -0.62 0.64 -24.29
CA VAL A 212 -0.30 2.07 -24.47
C VAL A 212 -0.71 2.89 -23.24
N MET A 213 -1.84 2.58 -22.60
CA MET A 213 -2.26 3.21 -21.34
C MET A 213 -1.36 2.82 -20.15
N GLY A 214 -0.83 1.58 -20.13
CA GLY A 214 0.09 1.11 -19.09
C GLY A 214 1.48 1.76 -19.17
N ALA A 215 1.90 2.22 -20.36
CA ALA A 215 3.12 3.00 -20.56
C ALA A 215 3.01 4.47 -20.09
N LEU A 216 1.88 4.89 -19.52
CA LEU A 216 1.64 6.27 -19.11
C LEU A 216 2.43 6.61 -17.83
N HIS A 217 3.61 7.21 -18.01
CA HIS A 217 4.47 7.67 -16.94
C HIS A 217 3.97 8.96 -16.28
N SER A 218 4.36 9.16 -15.03
CA SER A 218 4.05 10.38 -14.27
C SER A 218 5.14 11.45 -14.43
N ASN A 219 5.37 11.93 -15.66
CA ASN A 219 6.21 13.11 -15.91
C ASN A 219 5.50 14.43 -15.52
N ALA A 220 4.81 14.44 -14.38
CA ALA A 220 4.18 15.62 -13.83
C ALA A 220 5.26 16.66 -13.47
N PRO A 221 5.02 17.96 -13.73
CA PRO A 221 5.97 18.99 -13.34
C PRO A 221 6.06 19.08 -11.81
N ALA A 222 7.29 19.09 -11.28
CA ALA A 222 7.52 19.28 -9.85
C ALA A 222 6.98 20.64 -9.37
N HIS A 223 6.36 20.66 -8.20
CA HIS A 223 5.96 21.92 -7.56
C HIS A 223 7.15 22.58 -6.85
N SER A 224 7.11 23.91 -6.65
CA SER A 224 8.21 24.65 -6.00
C SER A 224 8.53 24.09 -4.61
N LEU A 225 9.82 23.92 -4.34
CA LEU A 225 10.35 23.50 -3.05
C LEU A 225 9.87 24.38 -1.89
N ASP A 226 9.56 25.67 -2.12
CA ASP A 226 9.01 26.55 -1.07
C ASP A 226 7.67 26.06 -0.53
N ILE A 227 6.82 25.51 -1.41
CA ILE A 227 5.53 24.92 -1.04
C ILE A 227 5.77 23.62 -0.28
N THR A 228 6.75 22.82 -0.70
CA THR A 228 7.16 21.61 0.02
C THR A 228 7.62 21.96 1.45
N LYS A 229 8.55 22.91 1.59
CA LYS A 229 9.08 23.38 2.89
C LYS A 229 7.96 23.86 3.79
N GLN A 230 7.09 24.76 3.33
CA GLN A 230 5.93 25.24 4.10
C GLN A 230 4.96 24.11 4.52
N THR A 231 4.77 23.10 3.67
CA THR A 231 3.87 21.96 4.00
C THR A 231 4.50 21.06 5.06
N ILE A 232 5.82 20.83 4.99
CA ILE A 232 6.58 20.06 5.98
C ILE A 232 6.64 20.80 7.32
N GLU A 233 6.91 22.11 7.33
CA GLU A 233 6.92 22.93 8.56
C GLU A 233 5.59 22.83 9.33
N LYS A 234 4.47 22.89 8.59
CA LYS A 234 3.12 22.71 9.15
C LYS A 234 2.84 21.31 9.68
N ALA A 235 3.52 20.29 9.15
CA ALA A 235 3.35 18.89 9.58
C ALA A 235 4.14 18.58 10.86
N PHE A 236 5.33 19.18 11.02
CA PHE A 236 6.19 19.02 12.20
C PHE A 236 5.95 20.06 13.31
N ASP A 237 5.19 21.13 13.05
CA ASP A 237 5.02 22.32 13.92
C ASP A 237 6.38 22.94 14.32
N ARG A 238 7.32 22.94 13.37
CA ARG A 238 8.72 23.41 13.51
C ARG A 238 9.17 24.10 12.23
N LYS A 239 10.22 24.92 12.34
CA LYS A 239 10.90 25.50 11.17
C LYS A 239 11.67 24.43 10.39
N PHE A 240 11.83 24.63 9.09
CA PHE A 240 12.45 23.63 8.21
C PHE A 240 13.88 23.26 8.64
N GLU A 241 14.67 24.25 9.07
CA GLU A 241 16.05 24.08 9.51
C GLU A 241 16.17 23.32 10.85
N ASP A 242 15.08 23.20 11.61
CA ASP A 242 15.00 22.53 12.90
C ASP A 242 14.52 21.07 12.81
N ILE A 243 14.23 20.57 11.60
CA ILE A 243 13.65 19.23 11.37
C ILE A 243 14.68 18.21 10.87
N PHE A 244 15.60 18.62 9.98
CA PHE A 244 16.52 17.72 9.29
C PHE A 244 17.98 18.04 9.59
N ASP A 245 18.82 17.00 9.65
CA ASP A 245 20.28 17.12 9.54
C ASP A 245 20.70 17.21 8.06
N GLU A 246 20.01 16.48 7.18
CA GLU A 246 20.27 16.43 5.74
C GLU A 246 18.93 16.39 4.98
N PHE A 247 18.80 17.12 3.86
CA PHE A 247 17.62 17.10 3.00
C PHE A 247 18.04 17.21 1.53
N GLU A 248 17.66 16.25 0.70
CA GLU A 248 17.94 16.29 -0.74
C GLU A 248 16.92 17.19 -1.43
N GLU A 249 17.29 18.44 -1.78
CA GLU A 249 16.36 19.43 -2.35
C GLU A 249 15.79 19.04 -3.72
N LYS A 250 16.42 18.11 -4.43
CA LYS A 250 15.88 17.51 -5.65
C LYS A 250 15.00 16.32 -5.25
N PRO A 251 13.72 16.25 -5.67
CA PRO A 251 12.88 15.10 -5.37
C PRO A 251 13.47 13.81 -6.00
N LEU A 252 13.39 12.71 -5.26
CA LEU A 252 13.75 11.37 -5.73
C LEU A 252 12.88 10.95 -6.92
N GLY A 253 11.59 11.30 -6.86
CA GLY A 253 10.60 11.02 -7.88
C GLY A 253 9.44 11.99 -7.80
N VAL A 254 8.83 12.28 -8.94
CA VAL A 254 7.61 13.07 -9.05
C VAL A 254 6.53 12.15 -9.59
N GLY A 255 5.49 11.93 -8.81
CA GLY A 255 4.31 11.19 -9.20
C GLY A 255 3.19 12.10 -9.69
N ALA A 256 2.10 11.51 -10.16
CA ALA A 256 0.94 12.25 -10.68
C ALA A 256 0.28 13.16 -9.61
N ILE A 257 0.32 12.75 -8.34
CA ILE A 257 -0.39 13.42 -7.23
C ILE A 257 0.55 14.01 -6.14
N ALA A 258 1.79 13.57 -6.08
CA ALA A 258 2.76 13.90 -5.03
C ALA A 258 4.19 13.84 -5.57
N GLN A 259 5.15 14.43 -4.87
CA GLN A 259 6.59 14.23 -5.10
C GLN A 259 7.29 13.77 -3.83
N VAL A 260 8.33 12.94 -3.97
CA VAL A 260 9.01 12.26 -2.86
C VAL A 260 10.41 12.82 -2.66
N TYR A 261 10.77 13.08 -1.41
CA TYR A 261 12.08 13.58 -0.99
C TYR A 261 12.79 12.59 -0.08
N LYS A 262 14.12 12.60 -0.11
CA LYS A 262 14.98 11.91 0.87
C LYS A 262 15.49 12.92 1.88
N ALA A 263 15.38 12.58 3.16
CA ALA A 263 15.90 13.41 4.24
C ALA A 263 16.42 12.54 5.40
N LYS A 264 17.11 13.18 6.33
CA LYS A 264 17.62 12.60 7.57
C LYS A 264 17.09 13.42 8.73
N LEU A 265 16.24 12.81 9.55
CA LEU A 265 15.67 13.47 10.73
C LEU A 265 16.74 13.72 11.79
N LYS A 266 16.62 14.85 12.49
CA LYS A 266 17.43 15.10 13.69
C LYS A 266 17.15 14.03 14.76
N PRO A 267 18.14 13.66 15.61
CA PRO A 267 17.99 12.57 16.56
C PRO A 267 16.83 12.71 17.57
N ASP A 268 16.39 13.94 17.87
CA ASP A 268 15.24 14.20 18.77
C ASP A 268 13.88 13.92 18.10
N LEU A 269 13.83 13.90 16.77
CA LEU A 269 12.65 13.60 15.96
C LEU A 269 12.66 12.16 15.42
N ALA A 270 13.86 11.57 15.25
CA ALA A 270 14.04 10.21 14.74
C ALA A 270 13.66 9.12 15.76
N ALA A 271 13.50 9.47 17.04
CA ALA A 271 13.13 8.53 18.10
C ALA A 271 11.73 7.92 17.87
N LEU A 272 11.69 6.71 17.33
CA LEU A 272 10.47 5.91 17.32
C LEU A 272 10.10 5.52 18.76
N ASP A 273 8.89 5.89 19.19
CA ASP A 273 8.24 5.26 20.33
C ASP A 273 7.92 3.80 19.96
N ASP A 274 8.85 2.91 20.30
CA ASP A 274 8.72 1.43 20.21
C ASP A 274 7.53 0.89 21.06
N ASP A 275 6.86 1.79 21.80
CA ASP A 275 5.67 1.58 22.61
C ASP A 275 4.34 1.63 21.82
N ALA A 276 4.37 1.98 20.53
CA ALA A 276 3.16 2.13 19.71
C ALA A 276 2.22 0.91 19.76
N VAL A 277 2.73 -0.34 19.88
CA VAL A 277 1.88 -1.46 20.34
C VAL A 277 2.61 -2.54 21.18
N LYS A 278 2.56 -2.39 22.51
CA LYS A 278 2.82 -3.51 23.45
C LYS A 278 1.62 -4.47 23.51
N TYR A 279 1.50 -5.37 22.54
CA TYR A 279 0.49 -6.44 22.59
C TYR A 279 0.77 -7.43 23.75
N PRO A 280 -0.26 -7.84 24.52
CA PRO A 280 -0.14 -8.94 25.47
C PRO A 280 0.04 -10.26 24.70
N LYS A 281 1.16 -10.94 24.93
CA LYS A 281 1.52 -12.19 24.24
C LYS A 281 0.66 -13.35 24.74
N SER A 282 0.04 -14.10 23.83
CA SER A 282 -0.75 -15.27 24.22
C SER A 282 0.15 -16.45 24.60
N LEU A 283 -0.38 -17.42 25.36
CA LEU A 283 0.35 -18.66 25.69
C LEU A 283 0.64 -19.51 24.44
N MET A 284 -0.22 -19.43 23.41
CA MET A 284 -0.05 -20.14 22.14
C MET A 284 1.04 -19.51 21.26
N GLU A 285 1.18 -18.17 21.27
CA GLU A 285 2.32 -17.47 20.65
C GLU A 285 3.66 -17.83 21.30
N ARG A 286 3.68 -18.21 22.59
CA ARG A 286 4.90 -18.74 23.24
C ARG A 286 5.27 -20.14 22.76
N ALA A 287 4.30 -20.97 22.36
CA ALA A 287 4.56 -22.32 21.88
C ALA A 287 5.08 -22.34 20.44
N HIS A 288 4.43 -21.62 19.51
CA HIS A 288 4.91 -21.47 18.12
C HIS A 288 6.29 -20.82 18.04
N LYS A 289 6.65 -19.97 19.01
CA LYS A 289 7.99 -19.38 19.14
C LYS A 289 9.13 -20.37 19.36
N THR A 290 8.84 -21.65 19.61
CA THR A 290 9.87 -22.68 19.82
C THR A 290 10.28 -23.38 18.53
N VAL A 291 9.50 -23.27 17.44
CA VAL A 291 9.71 -24.07 16.21
C VAL A 291 10.03 -23.21 14.99
N ASP A 292 9.22 -22.19 14.67
CA ASP A 292 9.45 -21.35 13.49
C ASP A 292 10.67 -20.40 13.61
N PRO A 293 10.97 -19.78 14.77
CA PRO A 293 12.15 -18.92 14.91
C PRO A 293 13.49 -19.66 14.87
N LEU A 294 13.48 -21.00 14.84
CA LEU A 294 14.71 -21.79 14.75
C LEU A 294 15.35 -21.76 13.35
N LEU A 295 14.61 -21.35 12.30
CA LEU A 295 15.11 -21.41 10.91
C LEU A 295 15.37 -20.04 10.26
N LYS A 296 14.65 -18.97 10.64
CA LYS A 296 14.92 -17.60 10.17
C LYS A 296 14.69 -16.60 11.30
N SER A 297 15.75 -16.11 11.95
CA SER A 297 15.67 -14.98 12.89
C SER A 297 16.48 -13.77 12.40
N THR A 298 15.78 -12.66 12.15
CA THR A 298 16.38 -11.39 11.72
C THR A 298 16.86 -10.61 12.95
N PRO A 299 18.01 -9.91 12.89
CA PRO A 299 18.41 -8.99 13.95
C PRO A 299 17.29 -7.99 14.29
N ALA A 300 17.08 -7.72 15.58
CA ALA A 300 16.25 -6.59 16.01
C ALA A 300 16.92 -5.30 15.55
N ARG A 301 16.36 -4.66 14.52
CA ARG A 301 16.95 -3.50 13.83
C ARG A 301 16.55 -2.20 14.53
N VAL A 302 17.53 -1.33 14.76
CA VAL A 302 17.30 0.08 15.13
C VAL A 302 16.82 0.82 13.86
N PRO A 303 15.71 1.58 13.92
CA PRO A 303 15.19 2.30 12.76
C PRO A 303 16.22 3.26 12.18
N SER A 304 16.22 3.40 10.85
CA SER A 304 17.06 4.40 10.18
C SER A 304 16.57 5.81 10.46
N ASN A 305 17.48 6.76 10.71
CA ASN A 305 17.13 8.19 10.78
C ASN A 305 16.81 8.78 9.39
N TYR A 306 17.10 8.05 8.31
CA TYR A 306 16.71 8.45 6.96
C TYR A 306 15.23 8.16 6.71
N VAL A 307 14.54 9.14 6.15
CA VAL A 307 13.11 9.10 5.85
C VAL A 307 12.82 9.43 4.39
N ALA A 308 11.78 8.81 3.85
CA ALA A 308 11.10 9.26 2.64
C ALA A 308 9.96 10.21 3.05
N ILE A 309 9.82 11.32 2.32
CA ILE A 309 8.80 12.34 2.57
C ILE A 309 8.02 12.56 1.29
N LYS A 310 6.78 12.07 1.25
CA LYS A 310 5.86 12.17 0.10
C LYS A 310 4.94 13.37 0.33
N VAL A 311 5.03 14.38 -0.53
CA VAL A 311 4.28 15.65 -0.39
C VAL A 311 3.32 15.83 -1.57
N LEU A 312 2.03 15.97 -1.29
CA LEU A 312 0.99 16.16 -2.30
C LEU A 312 1.19 17.47 -3.09
N HIS A 313 0.87 17.43 -4.39
CA HIS A 313 0.88 18.61 -5.25
C HIS A 313 -0.15 19.66 -4.77
N PRO A 314 0.16 20.97 -4.86
CA PRO A 314 -0.73 22.01 -4.35
C PRO A 314 -2.09 22.01 -5.06
N LYS A 315 -3.17 22.03 -4.28
CA LYS A 315 -4.58 22.03 -4.74
C LYS A 315 -5.02 20.77 -5.51
N ILE A 316 -4.20 19.72 -5.58
CA ILE A 316 -4.48 18.50 -6.36
C ILE A 316 -5.84 17.89 -6.03
N GLU A 317 -6.18 17.85 -4.74
CA GLU A 317 -7.45 17.34 -4.24
C GLU A 317 -8.68 18.09 -4.81
N ARG A 318 -8.62 19.43 -4.96
CA ARG A 318 -9.70 20.21 -5.59
C ARG A 318 -9.77 19.95 -7.10
N ILE A 319 -8.64 19.72 -7.77
CA ILE A 319 -8.60 19.41 -9.21
C ILE A 319 -9.24 18.04 -9.46
N VAL A 320 -8.77 17.00 -8.77
CA VAL A 320 -9.31 15.63 -8.87
C VAL A 320 -10.80 15.60 -8.51
N ARG A 321 -11.24 16.34 -7.48
CA ARG A 321 -12.66 16.44 -7.11
C ARG A 321 -13.53 17.00 -8.24
N ARG A 322 -13.03 17.98 -9.01
CA ARG A 322 -13.75 18.55 -10.17
C ARG A 322 -13.73 17.58 -11.35
N ASP A 323 -12.60 16.94 -11.60
CA ASP A 323 -12.46 15.95 -12.68
C ASP A 323 -13.42 14.78 -12.46
N LEU A 324 -13.47 14.21 -11.26
CA LEU A 324 -14.43 13.14 -10.91
C LEU A 324 -15.90 13.59 -11.04
N ARG A 325 -16.22 14.85 -10.73
CA ARG A 325 -17.58 15.39 -10.92
C ARG A 325 -17.95 15.51 -12.40
N ILE A 326 -16.98 15.89 -13.25
CA ILE A 326 -17.15 15.97 -14.71
C ILE A 326 -17.27 14.57 -15.31
N MET A 327 -16.39 13.63 -14.91
CA MET A 327 -16.46 12.22 -15.30
C MET A 327 -17.82 11.61 -14.94
N GLY A 328 -18.31 11.81 -13.71
CA GLY A 328 -19.60 11.26 -13.26
C GLY A 328 -20.79 11.81 -14.04
N PHE A 329 -20.75 13.09 -14.44
CA PHE A 329 -21.75 13.66 -15.35
C PHE A 329 -21.76 12.94 -16.71
N PHE A 330 -20.59 12.76 -17.34
CA PHE A 330 -20.51 12.07 -18.63
C PHE A 330 -20.83 10.58 -18.54
N ALA A 331 -20.44 9.90 -17.47
CA ALA A 331 -20.79 8.51 -17.23
C ALA A 331 -22.31 8.30 -17.19
N ASN A 332 -23.05 9.19 -16.51
CA ASN A 332 -24.51 9.16 -16.50
C ASN A 332 -25.13 9.43 -17.87
N VAL A 333 -24.54 10.34 -18.67
CA VAL A 333 -24.99 10.62 -20.04
C VAL A 333 -24.74 9.42 -20.97
N ILE A 334 -23.59 8.76 -20.87
CA ILE A 334 -23.27 7.57 -21.67
C ILE A 334 -24.17 6.38 -21.26
N ASN A 335 -24.44 6.21 -19.97
CA ASN A 335 -25.31 5.14 -19.48
C ASN A 335 -26.78 5.30 -19.90
N ALA A 336 -27.20 6.50 -20.34
CA ALA A 336 -28.52 6.72 -20.93
C ALA A 336 -28.63 6.24 -22.39
N ILE A 337 -27.53 5.81 -23.02
CA ILE A 337 -27.52 5.25 -24.37
C ILE A 337 -27.91 3.76 -24.31
N PRO A 338 -29.01 3.33 -24.95
CA PRO A 338 -29.34 1.91 -25.05
C PRO A 338 -28.18 1.13 -25.66
N THR A 339 -27.90 -0.07 -25.12
CA THR A 339 -26.70 -0.92 -25.34
C THR A 339 -25.46 -0.64 -24.47
N MET A 340 -25.32 0.50 -23.79
CA MET A 340 -24.14 0.77 -22.93
C MET A 340 -24.34 0.45 -21.43
N GLU A 341 -25.56 0.12 -21.01
CA GLU A 341 -25.93 -0.11 -19.61
C GLU A 341 -25.12 -1.24 -18.92
N TRP A 342 -24.72 -2.28 -19.66
CA TRP A 342 -23.94 -3.41 -19.12
C TRP A 342 -22.52 -3.03 -18.67
N LEU A 343 -21.97 -1.92 -19.20
CA LEU A 343 -20.67 -1.37 -18.77
C LEU A 343 -20.78 -0.54 -17.49
N SER A 344 -21.97 0.01 -17.20
CA SER A 344 -22.30 0.79 -16.01
C SER A 344 -21.21 1.80 -15.59
N PHE A 345 -20.80 2.64 -16.54
CA PHE A 345 -19.77 3.66 -16.33
C PHE A 345 -19.93 4.52 -15.05
N PRO A 346 -21.14 4.84 -14.54
CA PRO A 346 -21.29 5.56 -13.27
C PRO A 346 -20.65 4.84 -12.08
N ASP A 347 -20.82 3.52 -11.98
CA ASP A 347 -20.21 2.70 -10.94
C ASP A 347 -18.69 2.68 -11.09
N GLU A 348 -18.19 2.53 -12.31
CA GLU A 348 -16.76 2.47 -12.61
C GLU A 348 -16.07 3.80 -12.28
N VAL A 349 -16.70 4.94 -12.59
CA VAL A 349 -16.23 6.27 -12.19
C VAL A 349 -16.35 6.49 -10.68
N GLN A 350 -17.34 5.90 -10.01
CA GLN A 350 -17.41 5.92 -8.55
C GLN A 350 -16.22 5.15 -7.95
N GLN A 351 -16.00 3.89 -8.35
CA GLN A 351 -14.91 3.04 -7.81
C GLN A 351 -13.53 3.67 -8.09
N PHE A 352 -13.27 4.12 -9.32
CA PHE A 352 -12.08 4.90 -9.65
C PHE A 352 -11.94 6.16 -8.77
N GLY A 353 -13.06 6.86 -8.54
CA GLY A 353 -13.10 8.03 -7.68
C GLY A 353 -12.89 7.74 -6.19
N GLU A 354 -13.13 6.53 -5.72
CA GLU A 354 -12.87 6.11 -4.34
C GLU A 354 -11.39 5.77 -4.17
N MET A 355 -10.85 4.94 -5.06
CA MET A 355 -9.41 4.68 -5.21
C MET A 355 -8.60 6.00 -5.25
N MET A 356 -9.00 6.96 -6.10
CA MET A 356 -8.34 8.26 -6.20
C MET A 356 -8.40 9.11 -4.92
N ARG A 357 -9.44 8.96 -4.10
CA ARG A 357 -9.58 9.73 -2.85
C ARG A 357 -8.77 9.13 -1.71
N LEU A 358 -8.58 7.81 -1.69
CA LEU A 358 -7.68 7.13 -0.75
C LEU A 358 -6.24 7.67 -0.90
N GLN A 359 -5.76 7.80 -2.14
CA GLN A 359 -4.43 8.37 -2.44
C GLN A 359 -4.29 9.88 -2.12
N LEU A 360 -5.38 10.60 -1.85
CA LEU A 360 -5.36 12.05 -1.56
C LEU A 360 -5.33 12.38 -0.06
N ASP A 361 -5.17 11.38 0.80
CA ASP A 361 -4.99 11.55 2.24
C ASP A 361 -3.85 10.66 2.73
N MET A 362 -2.65 11.24 2.83
CA MET A 362 -1.41 10.53 3.18
C MET A 362 -1.46 9.83 4.57
N ARG A 363 -2.45 10.14 5.42
CA ARG A 363 -2.71 9.42 6.68
C ARG A 363 -3.24 8.01 6.45
N ILE A 364 -3.97 7.77 5.35
CA ILE A 364 -4.50 6.45 5.00
C ILE A 364 -3.35 5.51 4.63
N GLU A 365 -2.40 5.99 3.82
CA GLU A 365 -1.16 5.26 3.51
C GLU A 365 -0.34 4.93 4.77
N SER A 366 -0.21 5.89 5.69
CA SER A 366 0.42 5.68 7.02
C SER A 366 -0.32 4.67 7.91
N ALA A 367 -1.66 4.62 7.82
CA ALA A 367 -2.48 3.63 8.52
C ALA A 367 -2.31 2.24 7.89
N ASN A 368 -2.31 2.14 6.56
CA ASN A 368 -2.07 0.92 5.80
C ASN A 368 -0.69 0.33 6.12
N LEU A 369 0.37 1.14 6.12
CA LEU A 369 1.71 0.74 6.57
C LEU A 369 1.66 0.14 7.98
N THR A 370 0.96 0.80 8.92
CA THR A 370 0.84 0.31 10.30
C THR A 370 0.16 -1.07 10.38
N ILE A 371 -0.88 -1.30 9.57
CA ILE A 371 -1.59 -2.59 9.47
C ILE A 371 -0.70 -3.65 8.82
N PHE A 372 -0.05 -3.36 7.69
CA PHE A 372 0.87 -4.30 7.03
C PHE A 372 2.01 -4.73 7.96
N ARG A 373 2.63 -3.78 8.67
CA ARG A 373 3.65 -4.09 9.68
C ARG A 373 3.14 -4.98 10.81
N LYS A 374 1.89 -4.76 11.28
CA LYS A 374 1.24 -5.58 12.30
C LYS A 374 1.02 -7.02 11.81
N ASN A 375 0.58 -7.19 10.57
CA ASN A 375 0.33 -8.50 9.97
C ASN A 375 1.67 -9.25 9.72
N PHE A 376 2.67 -8.56 9.20
CA PHE A 376 3.99 -9.12 8.87
C PHE A 376 4.99 -9.18 10.04
N ARG A 377 4.61 -8.75 11.26
CA ARG A 377 5.50 -8.64 12.44
C ARG A 377 6.31 -9.89 12.81
N ASN A 378 5.80 -11.07 12.46
CA ASN A 378 6.44 -12.37 12.75
C ASN A 378 7.22 -12.94 11.54
N ARG A 379 7.18 -12.29 10.38
CA ARG A 379 7.85 -12.71 9.15
C ARG A 379 9.20 -12.02 9.02
N THR A 380 10.17 -12.73 8.46
CA THR A 380 11.57 -12.28 8.35
C THR A 380 11.99 -11.96 6.92
N THR A 381 11.17 -12.32 5.93
CA THR A 381 11.50 -12.33 4.50
C THR A 381 10.78 -11.26 3.69
N ALA A 382 9.71 -10.68 4.26
CA ALA A 382 8.90 -9.60 3.70
C ALA A 382 8.78 -8.47 4.73
N TRP A 383 8.92 -7.21 4.30
CA TRP A 383 9.03 -6.04 5.16
C TRP A 383 8.37 -4.80 4.54
N PHE A 384 7.98 -3.85 5.39
CA PHE A 384 7.35 -2.57 5.04
C PHE A 384 8.04 -1.44 5.82
N PRO A 385 8.16 -0.20 5.31
CA PRO A 385 8.68 0.98 6.02
C PRO A 385 8.02 1.26 7.37
N TYR A 386 8.71 1.92 8.30
CA TYR A 386 8.09 2.44 9.54
C TYR A 386 7.42 3.81 9.27
N PRO A 387 6.10 3.98 9.46
CA PRO A 387 5.45 5.28 9.31
C PRO A 387 5.66 6.16 10.54
N TYR A 388 6.17 7.38 10.35
CA TYR A 388 6.27 8.43 11.38
C TYR A 388 4.92 9.13 11.56
N SER A 389 3.93 8.37 12.05
CA SER A 389 2.52 8.77 12.15
C SER A 389 2.27 10.09 12.90
N GLN A 390 3.20 10.49 13.78
CA GLN A 390 3.17 11.77 14.51
C GLN A 390 3.47 13.00 13.65
N TYR A 391 4.13 12.82 12.49
CA TYR A 391 4.46 13.89 11.53
C TYR A 391 3.71 13.74 10.19
N THR A 392 2.95 12.65 10.02
CA THR A 392 2.07 12.45 8.87
C THR A 392 0.80 13.30 8.99
N THR A 393 0.47 14.02 7.93
CA THR A 393 -0.77 14.80 7.78
C THR A 393 -1.50 14.39 6.50
N ARG A 394 -2.62 15.03 6.16
CA ARG A 394 -3.29 14.79 4.86
C ARG A 394 -2.38 15.00 3.64
N GLN A 395 -1.41 15.92 3.74
CA GLN A 395 -0.61 16.42 2.61
C GLN A 395 0.83 15.89 2.62
N VAL A 396 1.27 15.26 3.70
CA VAL A 396 2.64 14.76 3.90
C VAL A 396 2.58 13.39 4.55
N LEU A 397 3.17 12.38 3.90
CA LEU A 397 3.59 11.13 4.55
C LEU A 397 5.06 11.27 4.94
N VAL A 398 5.41 10.81 6.14
CA VAL A 398 6.79 10.60 6.58
C VAL A 398 6.94 9.13 6.95
N GLU A 399 7.90 8.43 6.33
CA GLU A 399 8.18 7.00 6.56
C GLU A 399 9.68 6.72 6.54
N GLU A 400 10.13 5.59 7.08
CA GLU A 400 11.53 5.15 6.98
C GLU A 400 11.95 5.01 5.50
N PHE A 401 13.11 5.55 5.15
CA PHE A 401 13.66 5.38 3.82
C PHE A 401 14.05 3.91 3.56
N ALA A 402 13.39 3.28 2.59
CA ALA A 402 13.67 1.92 2.16
C ALA A 402 14.97 1.83 1.34
N THR A 403 16.05 1.35 1.95
CA THR A 403 17.29 1.01 1.23
C THR A 403 17.19 -0.39 0.60
N GLY A 404 17.27 -0.46 -0.72
CA GLY A 404 17.27 -1.71 -1.49
C GLY A 404 17.47 -1.48 -2.98
N VAL A 405 17.49 -2.55 -3.76
CA VAL A 405 17.54 -2.53 -5.23
C VAL A 405 16.13 -2.78 -5.78
N PRO A 406 15.57 -1.94 -6.66
CA PRO A 406 14.25 -2.17 -7.26
C PRO A 406 14.13 -3.53 -7.96
N LEU A 407 12.99 -4.22 -7.80
CA LEU A 407 12.77 -5.56 -8.36
C LEU A 407 12.91 -5.56 -9.90
N GLU A 408 12.54 -4.46 -10.55
CA GLU A 408 12.73 -4.22 -11.98
C GLU A 408 14.16 -4.55 -12.47
N HIS A 409 15.20 -4.30 -11.68
CA HIS A 409 16.57 -4.60 -12.09
C HIS A 409 16.91 -6.10 -12.02
N PHE A 410 16.24 -6.88 -11.19
CA PHE A 410 16.36 -8.34 -11.21
C PHE A 410 15.56 -8.95 -12.37
N LEU A 411 14.44 -8.32 -12.77
CA LEU A 411 13.69 -8.70 -13.96
C LEU A 411 14.49 -8.41 -15.26
N GLN A 412 15.21 -7.28 -15.31
CA GLN A 412 16.01 -6.88 -16.47
C GLN A 412 17.32 -7.66 -16.61
N ASN A 413 18.07 -7.81 -15.51
CA ASN A 413 19.42 -8.40 -15.51
C ASN A 413 19.42 -9.90 -15.18
N GLY A 414 18.36 -10.41 -14.55
CA GLY A 414 18.27 -11.76 -13.97
C GLY A 414 18.43 -11.75 -12.45
N GLY A 415 17.73 -12.67 -11.78
CA GLY A 415 17.86 -12.88 -10.33
C GLY A 415 19.08 -13.72 -9.91
N GLY A 416 19.75 -14.35 -10.87
CA GLY A 416 20.89 -15.25 -10.62
C GLY A 416 20.55 -16.35 -9.61
N VAL A 417 21.49 -16.66 -8.73
CA VAL A 417 21.32 -17.64 -7.63
C VAL A 417 20.15 -17.35 -6.69
N PHE A 418 19.62 -16.12 -6.66
CA PHE A 418 18.50 -15.72 -5.80
C PHE A 418 17.15 -15.70 -6.52
N GLN A 419 17.07 -15.99 -7.82
CA GLN A 419 15.86 -15.78 -8.63
C GLN A 419 14.63 -16.51 -8.05
N LYS A 420 14.80 -17.78 -7.66
CA LYS A 420 13.75 -18.62 -7.07
C LYS A 420 13.34 -18.13 -5.69
N GLU A 421 14.29 -17.79 -4.82
CA GLU A 421 13.98 -17.28 -3.48
C GLU A 421 13.23 -15.94 -3.52
N ILE A 422 13.58 -15.05 -4.45
CA ILE A 422 12.87 -13.77 -4.67
C ILE A 422 11.44 -14.03 -5.17
N ALA A 423 11.25 -14.98 -6.10
CA ALA A 423 9.95 -15.35 -6.63
C ALA A 423 9.04 -16.02 -5.57
N ASP A 424 9.57 -17.02 -4.85
CA ASP A 424 8.86 -17.77 -3.81
C ASP A 424 8.44 -16.87 -2.63
N GLU A 425 9.32 -16.00 -2.14
CA GLU A 425 8.99 -15.09 -1.03
C GLU A 425 7.98 -14.01 -1.47
N GLY A 426 8.01 -13.56 -2.73
CA GLY A 426 7.01 -12.64 -3.29
C GLY A 426 5.63 -13.28 -3.39
N LEU A 427 5.59 -14.51 -3.91
CA LEU A 427 4.39 -15.35 -3.98
C LEU A 427 3.79 -15.58 -2.58
N HIS A 428 4.63 -15.98 -1.62
CA HIS A 428 4.22 -16.30 -0.25
C HIS A 428 3.83 -15.07 0.59
N ALA A 429 4.41 -13.90 0.29
CA ALA A 429 3.95 -12.63 0.86
C ALA A 429 2.52 -12.30 0.40
N PHE A 430 2.28 -12.34 -0.91
CA PHE A 430 0.98 -11.98 -1.49
C PHE A 430 -0.15 -12.96 -1.14
N LEU A 431 0.09 -14.28 -1.24
CA LEU A 431 -0.93 -15.26 -0.89
C LEU A 431 -1.37 -15.14 0.58
N HIS A 432 -0.49 -14.68 1.47
CA HIS A 432 -0.84 -14.39 2.86
C HIS A 432 -1.70 -13.12 2.98
N MET A 433 -1.33 -12.04 2.29
CA MET A 433 -2.14 -10.81 2.22
C MET A 433 -3.58 -11.09 1.75
N LEU A 434 -3.71 -11.94 0.72
CA LEU A 434 -4.98 -12.36 0.13
C LEU A 434 -5.79 -13.29 1.04
N LEU A 435 -5.22 -14.43 1.43
CA LEU A 435 -5.97 -15.53 2.03
C LEU A 435 -6.08 -15.42 3.56
N ILE A 436 -4.99 -15.04 4.23
CA ILE A 436 -4.93 -14.95 5.70
C ILE A 436 -5.41 -13.58 6.18
N ASP A 437 -4.70 -12.52 5.75
CA ASP A 437 -4.89 -11.17 6.28
C ASP A 437 -6.15 -10.49 5.72
N ASN A 438 -6.59 -10.87 4.52
CA ASN A 438 -7.65 -10.20 3.76
C ASN A 438 -7.38 -8.69 3.58
N PHE A 439 -6.12 -8.32 3.41
CA PHE A 439 -5.63 -6.94 3.36
C PHE A 439 -4.50 -6.88 2.34
N ILE A 440 -4.85 -6.56 1.10
CA ILE A 440 -4.05 -6.82 -0.10
C ILE A 440 -3.42 -5.54 -0.62
N HIS A 441 -2.13 -5.54 -0.91
CA HIS A 441 -1.49 -4.44 -1.63
C HIS A 441 -2.01 -4.39 -3.08
N ALA A 442 -2.86 -3.41 -3.41
CA ALA A 442 -3.58 -3.40 -4.68
C ALA A 442 -2.74 -2.91 -5.87
N ASP A 443 -1.71 -2.10 -5.62
CA ASP A 443 -0.78 -1.58 -6.65
C ASP A 443 0.58 -2.31 -6.62
N LEU A 444 0.54 -3.65 -6.64
CA LEU A 444 1.72 -4.51 -6.45
C LEU A 444 2.46 -4.77 -7.78
N HIS A 445 3.20 -3.77 -8.25
CA HIS A 445 4.05 -3.86 -9.45
C HIS A 445 5.56 -3.79 -9.11
N PRO A 446 6.49 -4.12 -10.03
CA PRO A 446 7.93 -4.20 -9.73
C PRO A 446 8.64 -2.91 -9.29
N GLY A 447 7.97 -1.76 -9.42
CA GLY A 447 8.46 -0.48 -8.91
C GLY A 447 8.17 -0.29 -7.41
N ASN A 448 7.12 -0.94 -6.90
CA ASN A 448 6.71 -0.92 -5.50
C ASN A 448 7.30 -2.08 -4.68
N ILE A 449 8.22 -2.86 -5.28
CA ILE A 449 8.95 -3.95 -4.64
C ILE A 449 10.45 -3.68 -4.78
N MET A 450 11.17 -3.73 -3.66
CA MET A 450 12.63 -3.64 -3.61
C MET A 450 13.21 -4.90 -2.96
N VAL A 451 14.34 -5.37 -3.47
CA VAL A 451 15.11 -6.47 -2.87
C VAL A 451 16.22 -5.87 -2.02
N ARG A 452 16.23 -6.25 -0.75
CA ARG A 452 17.28 -5.98 0.22
C ARG A 452 18.05 -7.25 0.51
N PHE A 453 19.35 -7.13 0.79
CA PHE A 453 20.15 -8.24 1.30
C PHE A 453 20.45 -8.07 2.79
N TYR A 454 20.39 -9.18 3.53
CA TYR A 454 20.76 -9.27 4.94
C TYR A 454 21.59 -10.53 5.20
N LYS A 455 22.43 -10.52 6.24
CA LYS A 455 23.09 -11.74 6.73
C LYS A 455 22.25 -12.29 7.89
N PRO A 456 21.75 -13.55 7.82
CA PRO A 456 21.08 -14.17 8.96
C PRO A 456 22.08 -14.33 10.13
N GLN A 457 21.61 -14.18 11.36
CA GLN A 457 22.47 -14.44 12.52
C GLN A 457 22.78 -15.95 12.58
N LYS A 458 24.07 -16.31 12.60
CA LYS A 458 24.47 -17.70 12.83
C LYS A 458 23.95 -18.15 14.21
N MET A 459 23.33 -19.32 14.25
CA MET A 459 23.09 -19.98 15.53
C MET A 459 24.38 -20.61 16.03
N ASP A 460 24.86 -20.17 17.19
CA ASP A 460 25.81 -20.95 17.97
C ASP A 460 25.07 -22.16 18.58
N MET A 461 24.93 -23.23 17.78
CA MET A 461 24.54 -24.58 18.23
C MET A 461 25.68 -25.25 19.04
N GLY A 462 26.39 -24.49 19.87
CA GLY A 462 27.63 -24.90 20.52
C GLY A 462 27.84 -24.21 21.87
N LYS A 463 27.51 -24.92 22.95
CA LYS A 463 27.89 -24.62 24.34
C LYS A 463 27.59 -23.19 24.83
N ASN A 464 26.33 -22.94 25.20
CA ASN A 464 25.94 -22.63 26.59
C ASN A 464 24.45 -22.26 26.69
N MET A 465 23.76 -22.75 27.73
CA MET A 465 22.47 -22.16 28.12
C MET A 465 22.68 -20.70 28.52
N PRO A 466 21.86 -19.74 28.06
CA PRO A 466 21.98 -18.35 28.49
C PRO A 466 21.58 -18.24 29.95
N THR A 467 22.57 -18.01 30.81
CA THR A 467 22.35 -17.53 32.18
C THR A 467 21.68 -16.17 32.16
N LEU A 468 21.06 -15.80 33.29
CA LEU A 468 20.16 -14.64 33.40
C LEU A 468 20.89 -13.27 33.44
N SER A 469 21.91 -13.08 32.61
CA SER A 469 22.60 -11.80 32.41
C SER A 469 22.18 -11.16 31.08
N GLY A 470 22.10 -9.83 31.07
CA GLY A 470 21.53 -9.08 29.94
C GLY A 470 22.32 -9.32 28.64
N ARG A 471 21.61 -9.68 27.56
CA ARG A 471 22.18 -9.67 26.20
C ARG A 471 22.75 -8.27 25.94
N PRO A 472 23.99 -8.14 25.40
CA PRO A 472 24.51 -6.84 25.00
C PRO A 472 23.55 -6.23 23.97
N LYS A 473 23.15 -4.97 24.17
CA LYS A 473 22.39 -4.24 23.15
C LYS A 473 23.29 -4.08 21.92
N PRO A 474 22.79 -4.35 20.70
CA PRO A 474 23.55 -4.03 19.50
C PRO A 474 23.84 -2.51 19.47
N ASP A 475 25.08 -2.17 19.14
CA ASP A 475 25.58 -0.79 19.10
C ASP A 475 24.90 -0.04 17.93
N PRO A 476 24.04 0.96 18.19
CA PRO A 476 23.20 1.58 17.16
C PRO A 476 24.00 2.28 16.07
N ASN A 477 25.21 2.78 16.38
CA ASN A 477 26.08 3.44 15.41
C ASN A 477 26.88 2.46 14.52
N LYS A 478 26.88 1.15 14.83
CA LYS A 478 27.63 0.14 14.08
C LYS A 478 26.79 -0.70 13.12
N SER A 479 25.47 -0.51 13.09
CA SER A 479 24.56 -1.22 12.18
C SER A 479 24.18 -0.44 10.91
N MET A 480 24.97 0.57 10.53
CA MET A 480 24.86 1.18 9.20
C MET A 480 25.27 0.18 8.11
N ASP A 481 24.59 0.29 6.97
CA ASP A 481 25.09 0.01 5.62
C ASP A 481 25.48 -1.41 5.17
N VAL A 482 25.16 -2.48 5.90
CA VAL A 482 25.21 -3.87 5.33
C VAL A 482 24.36 -3.99 4.04
N THR A 483 23.33 -3.15 3.88
CA THR A 483 22.48 -3.12 2.68
C THR A 483 22.93 -2.09 1.66
N GLU A 484 23.37 -0.89 2.09
CA GLU A 484 23.90 0.14 1.18
C GLU A 484 25.20 -0.33 0.53
N GLU A 485 26.06 -1.06 1.25
CA GLU A 485 27.24 -1.74 0.71
C GLU A 485 26.87 -2.68 -0.46
N VAL A 486 25.82 -3.49 -0.30
CA VAL A 486 25.35 -4.39 -1.35
C VAL A 486 24.75 -3.63 -2.53
N VAL A 487 24.00 -2.56 -2.28
CA VAL A 487 23.50 -1.65 -3.32
C VAL A 487 24.67 -1.02 -4.10
N GLN A 488 25.71 -0.53 -3.41
CA GLN A 488 26.91 0.04 -4.03
C GLN A 488 27.73 -0.98 -4.82
N ARG A 489 27.77 -2.25 -4.40
CA ARG A 489 28.40 -3.35 -5.17
C ARG A 489 27.63 -3.72 -6.43
N LEU A 490 26.29 -3.67 -6.42
CA LEU A 490 25.45 -4.06 -7.57
C LEU A 490 25.20 -2.91 -8.57
N ARG A 491 25.10 -1.67 -8.09
CA ARG A 491 24.75 -0.49 -8.91
C ARG A 491 25.66 -0.24 -10.13
N PRO A 492 26.98 -0.47 -10.12
CA PRO A 492 27.85 -0.29 -11.28
C PRO A 492 27.55 -1.26 -12.44
N TYR A 493 27.06 -2.46 -12.13
CA TYR A 493 26.82 -3.53 -13.10
C TYR A 493 25.39 -3.56 -13.64
N LYS A 494 24.62 -2.47 -13.44
CA LYS A 494 23.26 -2.35 -13.98
C LYS A 494 23.30 -2.32 -15.51
N GLY A 495 22.83 -3.40 -16.14
CA GLY A 495 22.86 -3.61 -17.60
C GLY A 495 23.94 -4.59 -18.07
N ASP A 496 24.93 -4.93 -17.23
CA ASP A 496 25.91 -5.97 -17.49
C ASP A 496 25.49 -7.25 -16.76
N LYS A 497 24.84 -8.16 -17.49
CA LYS A 497 24.25 -9.38 -16.91
C LYS A 497 25.29 -10.34 -16.32
N GLU A 498 26.49 -10.40 -16.90
CA GLU A 498 27.55 -11.31 -16.45
C GLU A 498 28.15 -10.83 -15.13
N GLN A 499 28.53 -9.54 -15.07
CA GLN A 499 29.10 -8.96 -13.84
C GLN A 499 28.05 -8.82 -12.73
N TRP A 500 26.78 -8.61 -13.08
CA TRP A 500 25.65 -8.67 -12.16
C TRP A 500 25.51 -10.06 -11.53
N ALA A 501 25.41 -11.12 -12.34
CA ALA A 501 25.28 -12.50 -11.87
C ALA A 501 26.49 -12.94 -11.01
N ALA A 502 27.71 -12.63 -11.46
CA ALA A 502 28.94 -12.92 -10.71
C ALA A 502 29.02 -12.16 -9.37
N THR A 503 28.37 -11.00 -9.25
CA THR A 503 28.27 -10.25 -7.99
C THR A 503 27.22 -10.87 -7.06
N LEU A 504 26.08 -11.32 -7.59
CA LEU A 504 25.09 -12.07 -6.80
C LEU A 504 25.66 -13.39 -6.25
N GLU A 505 26.44 -14.13 -7.04
CA GLU A 505 27.16 -15.32 -6.54
C GLU A 505 28.13 -15.03 -5.40
N LYS A 506 28.84 -13.88 -5.44
CA LYS A 506 29.73 -13.48 -4.35
C LYS A 506 28.94 -13.19 -3.08
N LEU A 507 27.76 -12.55 -3.20
CA LEU A 507 26.87 -12.29 -2.07
C LEU A 507 26.33 -13.59 -1.46
N ASP A 508 25.98 -14.58 -2.28
CA ASP A 508 25.56 -15.91 -1.85
C ASP A 508 26.68 -16.64 -1.08
N LYS A 509 27.91 -16.62 -1.61
CA LYS A 509 29.12 -17.15 -0.94
C LYS A 509 29.46 -16.41 0.36
N GLU A 510 29.14 -15.12 0.46
CA GLU A 510 29.25 -14.31 1.68
C GLU A 510 28.10 -14.53 2.70
N GLY A 511 27.13 -15.40 2.38
CA GLY A 511 26.00 -15.75 3.24
C GLY A 511 24.90 -14.70 3.31
N PHE A 512 24.79 -13.80 2.34
CA PHE A 512 23.64 -12.90 2.22
C PHE A 512 22.40 -13.64 1.71
N ARG A 513 21.22 -13.23 2.20
CA ARG A 513 19.92 -13.67 1.70
C ARG A 513 19.03 -12.48 1.32
N PRO A 514 18.18 -12.61 0.29
CA PRO A 514 17.23 -11.59 -0.11
C PRO A 514 16.09 -11.45 0.91
N GLN A 515 15.57 -10.24 1.02
CA GLN A 515 14.38 -9.84 1.76
C GLN A 515 13.62 -8.85 0.88
N LEU A 516 12.31 -9.06 0.74
CA LEU A 516 11.46 -8.14 -0.02
C LEU A 516 11.01 -6.98 0.86
N ILE A 517 11.06 -5.78 0.29
CA ILE A 517 10.52 -4.56 0.84
C ILE A 517 9.38 -4.10 -0.07
N PHE A 518 8.21 -3.88 0.50
CA PHE A 518 7.04 -3.32 -0.19
C PHE A 518 6.88 -1.84 0.20
N ILE A 519 6.65 -0.99 -0.79
CA ILE A 519 6.49 0.47 -0.65
C ILE A 519 5.23 0.95 -1.38
N ASP A 520 4.81 2.20 -1.15
CA ASP A 520 3.59 2.81 -1.72
C ASP A 520 2.29 2.04 -1.42
N THR A 521 2.05 1.77 -0.13
CA THR A 521 0.83 1.10 0.34
C THR A 521 -0.41 2.02 0.33
N GLY A 522 -0.45 2.99 -0.60
CA GLY A 522 -1.51 3.99 -0.72
C GLY A 522 -2.81 3.44 -1.28
N LEU A 523 -2.77 2.24 -1.89
CA LEU A 523 -3.95 1.45 -2.28
C LEU A 523 -3.91 0.07 -1.65
N VAL A 524 -4.99 -0.28 -0.95
CA VAL A 524 -5.26 -1.63 -0.48
C VAL A 524 -6.51 -2.16 -1.19
N THR A 525 -6.78 -3.45 -1.06
CA THR A 525 -8.09 -4.04 -1.30
C THR A 525 -8.38 -5.00 -0.15
N GLU A 526 -9.53 -4.84 0.49
CA GLU A 526 -10.09 -5.75 1.50
C GLU A 526 -11.44 -6.25 0.98
N LEU A 527 -11.66 -7.56 0.97
CA LEU A 527 -12.97 -8.11 0.67
C LEU A 527 -13.85 -8.00 1.92
N ASN A 528 -15.05 -7.41 1.81
CA ASN A 528 -16.04 -7.49 2.90
C ASN A 528 -16.41 -8.95 3.21
N GLU A 529 -17.08 -9.23 4.32
CA GLU A 529 -17.33 -10.62 4.77
C GLU A 529 -18.08 -11.48 3.74
N LEU A 530 -19.09 -10.90 3.08
CA LEU A 530 -19.87 -11.56 2.05
C LEU A 530 -19.00 -11.90 0.83
N ASN A 531 -18.21 -10.92 0.37
CA ASN A 531 -17.33 -11.07 -0.79
C ASN A 531 -16.15 -11.98 -0.50
N ARG A 532 -15.62 -11.98 0.73
CA ARG A 532 -14.60 -12.92 1.20
C ARG A 532 -15.13 -14.34 1.22
N LYS A 533 -16.34 -14.57 1.74
CA LYS A 533 -17.02 -15.88 1.67
C LYS A 533 -17.26 -16.29 0.22
N ASN A 534 -17.74 -15.36 -0.62
CA ASN A 534 -18.00 -15.62 -2.03
C ASN A 534 -16.72 -16.03 -2.79
N PHE A 535 -15.61 -15.33 -2.51
CA PHE A 535 -14.28 -15.64 -3.02
C PHE A 535 -13.79 -17.01 -2.55
N LEU A 536 -13.89 -17.33 -1.26
CA LEU A 536 -13.45 -18.60 -0.70
C LEU A 536 -14.25 -19.80 -1.26
N ASP A 537 -15.56 -19.66 -1.42
CA ASP A 537 -16.41 -20.68 -2.04
C ASP A 537 -16.05 -20.91 -3.52
N LEU A 538 -15.81 -19.84 -4.28
CA LEU A 538 -15.39 -19.91 -5.69
C LEU A 538 -13.99 -20.54 -5.81
N PHE A 539 -13.04 -20.08 -4.99
CA PHE A 539 -11.68 -20.63 -4.94
C PHE A 539 -11.70 -22.12 -4.55
N LYS A 540 -12.57 -22.51 -3.59
CA LYS A 540 -12.79 -23.90 -3.21
C LYS A 540 -13.31 -24.74 -4.39
N ALA A 541 -14.33 -24.27 -5.11
CA ALA A 541 -14.84 -24.99 -6.29
C ALA A 541 -13.77 -25.18 -7.38
N VAL A 542 -12.94 -24.15 -7.64
CA VAL A 542 -11.81 -24.26 -8.58
C VAL A 542 -10.74 -25.25 -8.08
N ALA A 543 -10.41 -25.23 -6.78
CA ALA A 543 -9.44 -26.15 -6.18
C ALA A 543 -9.92 -27.61 -6.13
N GLU A 544 -11.23 -27.84 -6.03
CA GLU A 544 -11.89 -29.16 -6.14
C GLU A 544 -11.94 -29.68 -7.60
N PHE A 545 -11.52 -28.85 -8.57
CA PHE A 545 -11.69 -29.04 -10.00
C PHE A 545 -13.17 -29.14 -10.45
N ASP A 546 -14.06 -28.44 -9.76
CA ASP A 546 -15.49 -28.29 -10.08
C ASP A 546 -15.74 -26.92 -10.73
N GLY A 547 -15.43 -26.84 -12.03
CA GLY A 547 -15.63 -25.64 -12.84
C GLY A 547 -17.10 -25.34 -13.13
N TYR A 548 -18.00 -26.33 -13.10
CA TYR A 548 -19.43 -26.11 -13.30
C TYR A 548 -20.04 -25.34 -12.12
N LYS A 549 -19.72 -25.77 -10.89
CA LYS A 549 -20.04 -25.03 -9.66
C LYS A 549 -19.35 -23.67 -9.64
N ALA A 550 -18.07 -23.58 -10.00
CA ALA A 550 -17.37 -22.29 -10.09
C ALA A 550 -18.08 -21.31 -11.04
N GLY A 551 -18.50 -21.78 -12.22
CA GLY A 551 -19.28 -20.98 -13.18
C GLY A 551 -20.63 -20.52 -12.63
N HIS A 552 -21.37 -21.41 -11.97
CA HIS A 552 -22.62 -21.06 -11.29
C HIS A 552 -22.43 -19.99 -10.20
N LEU A 553 -21.44 -20.17 -9.33
CA LEU A 553 -21.12 -19.20 -8.28
C LEU A 553 -20.73 -17.83 -8.85
N MET A 554 -20.03 -17.79 -9.99
CA MET A 554 -19.72 -16.53 -10.69
C MET A 554 -20.95 -15.83 -11.27
N VAL A 555 -21.93 -16.59 -11.79
CA VAL A 555 -23.17 -16.02 -12.35
C VAL A 555 -24.12 -15.55 -11.23
N GLU A 556 -24.38 -16.39 -10.23
CA GLU A 556 -25.28 -16.11 -9.10
C GLU A 556 -24.85 -14.85 -8.32
N ARG A 557 -23.54 -14.61 -8.22
CA ARG A 557 -22.93 -13.58 -7.37
C ARG A 557 -22.39 -12.38 -8.16
N CYS A 558 -22.63 -12.31 -9.47
CA CYS A 558 -22.28 -11.14 -10.27
C CYS A 558 -23.24 -9.96 -9.96
N ARG A 559 -22.86 -8.72 -10.33
CA ARG A 559 -23.67 -7.52 -10.00
C ARG A 559 -25.07 -7.54 -10.64
N GLN A 560 -25.23 -8.19 -11.79
CA GLN A 560 -26.49 -8.22 -12.56
C GLN A 560 -26.72 -9.63 -13.16
N PRO A 561 -27.14 -10.63 -12.38
CA PRO A 561 -27.31 -12.00 -12.86
C PRO A 561 -28.34 -12.14 -13.99
N SER A 562 -29.32 -11.24 -14.04
CA SER A 562 -30.34 -11.16 -15.10
C SER A 562 -29.82 -10.64 -16.45
N ALA A 563 -28.63 -10.03 -16.49
CA ALA A 563 -28.00 -9.53 -17.72
C ALA A 563 -27.03 -10.55 -18.35
N VAL A 564 -26.80 -11.69 -17.69
CA VAL A 564 -25.91 -12.75 -18.16
C VAL A 564 -26.52 -13.50 -19.33
N ILE A 565 -25.74 -13.68 -20.39
CA ILE A 565 -26.12 -14.42 -21.60
C ILE A 565 -25.67 -15.87 -21.46
N ASP A 566 -26.57 -16.82 -21.69
CA ASP A 566 -26.31 -18.27 -21.70
C ASP A 566 -25.52 -18.79 -20.47
N ASN A 567 -26.06 -18.56 -19.27
CA ASN A 567 -25.46 -18.95 -17.99
C ASN A 567 -25.00 -20.43 -17.91
N GLU A 568 -25.79 -21.38 -18.41
CA GLU A 568 -25.41 -22.79 -18.48
C GLU A 568 -24.22 -23.04 -19.42
N VAL A 569 -24.17 -22.34 -20.56
CA VAL A 569 -23.06 -22.45 -21.52
C VAL A 569 -21.79 -21.88 -20.91
N PHE A 570 -21.88 -20.78 -20.15
CA PHE A 570 -20.78 -20.25 -19.36
C PHE A 570 -20.28 -21.27 -18.32
N ALA A 571 -21.17 -21.89 -17.55
CA ALA A 571 -20.81 -22.90 -16.55
C ALA A 571 -20.17 -24.16 -17.16
N LEU A 572 -20.67 -24.64 -18.31
CA LEU A 572 -20.08 -25.76 -19.05
C LEU A 572 -18.70 -25.43 -19.62
N LYS A 573 -18.49 -24.20 -20.13
CA LYS A 573 -17.16 -23.76 -20.59
C LYS A 573 -16.18 -23.63 -19.43
N MET A 574 -16.61 -23.15 -18.26
CA MET A 574 -15.83 -23.14 -17.03
C MET A 574 -15.43 -24.57 -16.59
N GLN A 575 -16.36 -25.54 -16.64
CA GLN A 575 -16.06 -26.95 -16.38
C GLN A 575 -15.01 -27.51 -17.33
N HIS A 576 -15.14 -27.26 -18.64
CA HIS A 576 -14.16 -27.70 -19.64
C HIS A 576 -12.77 -27.10 -19.36
N LEU A 577 -12.69 -25.81 -19.06
CA LEU A 577 -11.44 -25.14 -18.71
C LEU A 577 -10.79 -25.77 -17.46
N VAL A 578 -11.54 -25.96 -16.38
CA VAL A 578 -11.03 -26.51 -15.10
C VAL A 578 -10.58 -27.97 -15.25
N LEU A 579 -11.28 -28.79 -16.04
CA LEU A 579 -10.82 -30.15 -16.39
C LEU A 579 -9.53 -30.13 -17.23
N GLY A 580 -9.36 -29.13 -18.10
CA GLY A 580 -8.12 -28.87 -18.82
C GLY A 580 -6.94 -28.50 -17.90
N VAL A 581 -7.20 -27.85 -16.76
CA VAL A 581 -6.19 -27.64 -15.71
C VAL A 581 -5.84 -28.95 -15.03
N LYS A 582 -6.85 -29.71 -14.60
CA LYS A 582 -6.71 -30.98 -13.87
C LYS A 582 -5.77 -31.96 -14.57
N SER A 583 -5.95 -32.17 -15.87
CA SER A 583 -5.10 -33.08 -16.65
C SER A 583 -3.64 -32.64 -16.68
N ARG A 584 -3.38 -31.33 -16.75
CA ARG A 584 -2.02 -30.75 -16.73
C ARG A 584 -1.37 -30.82 -15.35
N THR A 585 -2.14 -30.64 -14.26
CA THR A 585 -1.64 -30.75 -12.87
C THR A 585 -1.04 -32.13 -12.61
N PHE A 586 -1.72 -33.19 -13.07
CA PHE A 586 -1.25 -34.57 -12.89
C PHE A 586 -0.20 -34.99 -13.93
N ALA A 587 -0.14 -34.35 -15.10
CA ALA A 587 0.86 -34.63 -16.16
C ALA A 587 2.23 -33.95 -15.93
N LEU A 588 2.56 -33.56 -14.69
CA LEU A 588 3.80 -32.88 -14.28
C LEU A 588 4.11 -31.53 -14.97
N GLY A 589 3.19 -30.95 -15.74
CA GLY A 589 3.43 -29.68 -16.46
C GLY A 589 3.14 -28.44 -15.63
N ASN A 590 3.93 -27.37 -15.80
CA ASN A 590 3.70 -26.08 -15.16
C ASN A 590 2.40 -25.44 -15.68
N ILE A 591 1.48 -25.10 -14.76
CA ILE A 591 0.19 -24.50 -15.10
C ILE A 591 0.30 -22.98 -15.12
N LYS A 592 0.09 -22.38 -16.29
CA LYS A 592 -0.07 -20.93 -16.43
C LYS A 592 -1.48 -20.52 -16.02
N ILE A 593 -1.63 -19.95 -14.82
CA ILE A 593 -2.87 -19.40 -14.32
C ILE A 593 -3.24 -18.14 -15.11
N GLY A 594 -2.27 -17.37 -15.60
CA GLY A 594 -2.49 -16.27 -16.54
C GLY A 594 -3.29 -16.68 -17.77
N ASP A 595 -2.93 -17.80 -18.41
CA ASP A 595 -3.66 -18.32 -19.57
C ASP A 595 -5.10 -18.74 -19.21
N ILE A 596 -5.29 -19.27 -17.99
CA ILE A 596 -6.59 -19.66 -17.45
C ILE A 596 -7.45 -18.42 -17.17
N LEU A 597 -6.94 -17.46 -16.39
CA LEU A 597 -7.64 -16.24 -16.02
C LEU A 597 -7.97 -15.39 -17.24
N ASN A 598 -7.08 -15.30 -18.25
CA ASN A 598 -7.39 -14.64 -19.51
C ASN A 598 -8.54 -15.31 -20.27
N GLN A 599 -8.61 -16.64 -20.28
CA GLN A 599 -9.76 -17.36 -20.83
C GLN A 599 -11.03 -17.10 -20.02
N VAL A 600 -10.95 -17.08 -18.68
CA VAL A 600 -12.08 -16.74 -17.79
C VAL A 600 -12.57 -15.32 -18.06
N LEU A 601 -11.69 -14.32 -18.14
CA LEU A 601 -12.02 -12.92 -18.46
C LEU A 601 -12.65 -12.79 -19.85
N SER A 602 -12.16 -13.53 -20.84
CA SER A 602 -12.76 -13.59 -22.18
C SER A 602 -14.16 -14.20 -22.18
N MET A 603 -14.39 -15.26 -21.39
CA MET A 603 -15.73 -15.84 -21.20
C MET A 603 -16.66 -14.90 -20.44
N VAL A 604 -16.16 -14.25 -19.39
CA VAL A 604 -16.86 -13.21 -18.61
C VAL A 604 -17.34 -12.09 -19.52
N ARG A 605 -16.46 -11.57 -20.40
CA ARG A 605 -16.82 -10.56 -21.41
C ARG A 605 -17.84 -11.11 -22.42
N GLY A 606 -17.66 -12.32 -22.93
CA GLY A 606 -18.53 -12.92 -23.95
C GLY A 606 -19.94 -13.30 -23.48
N HIS A 607 -20.14 -13.53 -22.18
CA HIS A 607 -21.43 -13.90 -21.58
C HIS A 607 -22.00 -12.80 -20.66
N HIS A 608 -21.39 -11.61 -20.66
CA HIS A 608 -21.80 -10.44 -19.85
C HIS A 608 -21.85 -10.71 -18.32
N VAL A 609 -20.95 -11.57 -17.80
CA VAL A 609 -20.88 -11.87 -16.36
C VAL A 609 -20.22 -10.71 -15.62
N ARG A 610 -20.99 -9.80 -15.02
CA ARG A 610 -20.43 -8.59 -14.41
C ARG A 610 -19.75 -8.83 -13.06
N LEU A 611 -18.43 -9.07 -13.09
CA LEU A 611 -17.59 -9.17 -11.89
C LEU A 611 -17.62 -7.87 -11.06
N GLU A 612 -17.41 -8.02 -9.76
CA GLU A 612 -17.28 -6.90 -8.84
C GLU A 612 -15.87 -6.30 -8.90
N GLY A 613 -15.74 -4.97 -8.87
CA GLY A 613 -14.43 -4.31 -9.04
C GLY A 613 -13.36 -4.74 -8.04
N ASP A 614 -13.73 -5.03 -6.79
CA ASP A 614 -12.77 -5.50 -5.77
C ASP A 614 -12.24 -6.90 -6.12
N PHE A 615 -13.10 -7.78 -6.64
CA PHE A 615 -12.71 -9.09 -7.15
C PHE A 615 -11.83 -8.98 -8.41
N VAL A 616 -12.12 -8.03 -9.31
CA VAL A 616 -11.26 -7.75 -10.48
C VAL A 616 -9.88 -7.29 -10.05
N ASN A 617 -9.76 -6.40 -9.06
CA ASN A 617 -8.48 -5.95 -8.51
C ASN A 617 -7.68 -7.11 -7.89
N VAL A 618 -8.34 -8.06 -7.21
CA VAL A 618 -7.72 -9.28 -6.69
C VAL A 618 -7.20 -10.19 -7.81
N VAL A 619 -8.03 -10.45 -8.83
CA VAL A 619 -7.65 -11.27 -10.00
C VAL A 619 -6.48 -10.64 -10.75
N LEU A 620 -6.51 -9.33 -10.96
CA LEU A 620 -5.41 -8.57 -11.54
C LEU A 620 -4.12 -8.67 -10.71
N SER A 621 -4.22 -8.57 -9.39
CA SER A 621 -3.04 -8.66 -8.51
C SER A 621 -2.40 -10.04 -8.56
N ILE A 622 -3.22 -11.11 -8.66
CA ILE A 622 -2.75 -12.49 -8.92
C ILE A 622 -2.03 -12.57 -10.27
N LEU A 623 -2.63 -12.02 -11.34
CA LEU A 623 -2.06 -12.01 -12.70
C LEU A 623 -0.70 -11.29 -12.77
N LEU A 624 -0.62 -10.10 -12.18
CA LEU A 624 0.60 -9.30 -12.15
C LEU A 624 1.70 -10.03 -11.38
N LEU A 625 1.40 -10.56 -10.18
CA LEU A 625 2.40 -11.27 -9.40
C LEU A 625 2.85 -12.57 -10.07
N GLU A 626 1.95 -13.35 -10.67
CA GLU A 626 2.33 -14.55 -11.40
C GLU A 626 3.24 -14.21 -12.59
N GLY A 627 2.93 -13.13 -13.33
CA GLY A 627 3.79 -12.63 -14.41
C GLY A 627 5.18 -12.22 -13.92
N ILE A 628 5.25 -11.46 -12.82
CA ILE A 628 6.51 -11.05 -12.18
C ILE A 628 7.31 -12.27 -11.71
N GLY A 629 6.65 -13.17 -10.99
CA GLY A 629 7.24 -14.39 -10.45
C GLY A 629 7.78 -15.30 -11.55
N ARG A 630 7.03 -15.49 -12.65
CA ARG A 630 7.47 -16.27 -13.82
C ARG A 630 8.58 -15.63 -14.64
N THR A 631 8.72 -14.31 -14.58
CA THR A 631 9.84 -13.60 -15.21
C THR A 631 11.15 -13.83 -14.43
N LEU A 632 11.07 -14.17 -13.14
CA LEU A 632 12.22 -14.56 -12.30
C LEU A 632 12.46 -16.08 -12.30
N ASP A 633 11.39 -16.86 -12.15
CA ASP A 633 11.40 -18.32 -12.12
C ASP A 633 10.32 -18.90 -13.04
N PRO A 634 10.67 -19.35 -14.25
CA PRO A 634 9.73 -19.96 -15.20
C PRO A 634 8.98 -21.18 -14.67
N ASP A 635 9.52 -21.86 -13.66
CA ASP A 635 8.93 -23.06 -13.04
C ASP A 635 8.00 -22.75 -11.86
N LEU A 636 7.79 -21.46 -11.53
CA LEU A 636 6.92 -21.04 -10.43
C LEU A 636 5.46 -21.52 -10.62
N ASP A 637 4.95 -22.22 -9.60
CA ASP A 637 3.57 -22.70 -9.51
C ASP A 637 2.83 -22.10 -8.30
N LEU A 638 1.97 -21.11 -8.59
CA LEU A 638 1.13 -20.40 -7.63
C LEU A 638 0.19 -21.35 -6.84
N PHE A 639 -0.32 -22.43 -7.46
CA PHE A 639 -1.17 -23.39 -6.76
C PHE A 639 -0.37 -24.15 -5.68
N SER A 640 0.86 -24.57 -6.00
CA SER A 640 1.76 -25.24 -5.04
C SER A 640 2.16 -24.35 -3.84
N GLY A 641 2.19 -23.02 -4.06
CA GLY A 641 2.40 -22.00 -3.03
C GLY A 641 1.18 -21.79 -2.13
N ALA A 642 -0.03 -21.97 -2.65
CA ALA A 642 -1.27 -21.77 -1.90
C ALA A 642 -1.61 -22.93 -0.92
N LEU A 643 -1.22 -24.17 -1.25
CA LEU A 643 -1.59 -25.37 -0.45
C LEU A 643 -1.32 -25.25 1.07
N PRO A 644 -0.15 -24.79 1.55
CA PRO A 644 0.12 -24.70 2.99
C PRO A 644 -0.76 -23.65 3.70
N ILE A 645 -1.15 -22.60 2.98
CA ILE A 645 -2.00 -21.51 3.47
C ILE A 645 -3.45 -21.99 3.56
N LEU A 646 -3.92 -22.77 2.58
CA LEU A 646 -5.23 -23.42 2.61
C LEU A 646 -5.33 -24.45 3.75
N ARG A 647 -4.25 -25.18 4.04
CA ARG A 647 -4.13 -26.05 5.23
C ARG A 647 -4.29 -25.26 6.54
N GLN A 648 -3.69 -24.07 6.63
CA GLN A 648 -3.82 -23.21 7.81
C GLN A 648 -5.26 -22.68 7.97
N LEU A 649 -5.87 -22.19 6.89
CA LEU A 649 -7.27 -21.70 6.90
C LEU A 649 -8.27 -22.80 7.26
N SER A 650 -8.12 -23.99 6.69
CA SER A 650 -9.00 -25.13 6.99
C SER A 650 -8.86 -25.64 8.43
N ALA A 651 -7.65 -25.58 9.01
CA ALA A 651 -7.43 -25.86 10.43
C ALA A 651 -8.05 -24.78 11.36
N GLN A 652 -8.04 -23.52 10.94
CA GLN A 652 -8.66 -22.41 11.69
C GLN A 652 -10.19 -22.36 11.57
N GLY A 653 -10.76 -22.79 10.44
CA GLY A 653 -12.20 -22.79 10.17
C GLY A 653 -13.03 -23.84 10.93
N GLY A 654 -12.40 -24.64 11.79
CA GLY A 654 -13.06 -25.65 12.61
C GLY A 654 -13.50 -26.92 11.85
N ALA A 655 -13.92 -27.93 12.60
CA ALA A 655 -14.17 -29.30 12.11
C ALA A 655 -15.37 -29.48 11.16
N GLY A 656 -15.93 -28.40 10.60
CA GLY A 656 -16.96 -28.47 9.57
C GLY A 656 -16.45 -29.01 8.23
N MET A 657 -15.18 -28.75 7.88
CA MET A 657 -14.64 -29.08 6.56
C MET A 657 -14.42 -30.59 6.32
N LEU A 658 -14.19 -31.37 7.38
CA LEU A 658 -13.98 -32.83 7.29
C LEU A 658 -15.27 -33.64 7.19
N ARG A 659 -16.45 -33.00 7.20
CA ARG A 659 -17.75 -33.68 7.15
C ARG A 659 -18.36 -33.79 5.73
N SER A 660 -17.84 -33.07 4.73
CA SER A 660 -18.34 -33.13 3.34
C SER A 660 -17.54 -34.05 2.41
N GLY A 661 -17.38 -35.33 2.75
CA GLY A 661 -17.09 -36.40 1.76
C GLY A 661 -15.74 -36.40 1.00
N ASP A 662 -14.85 -35.43 1.17
CA ASP A 662 -13.69 -35.15 0.30
C ASP A 662 -12.47 -36.09 0.44
N LEU A 663 -12.68 -37.40 0.28
CA LEU A 663 -11.61 -38.41 0.14
C LEU A 663 -10.78 -38.27 -1.15
N SER A 664 -11.27 -37.51 -2.13
CA SER A 664 -10.55 -37.18 -3.38
C SER A 664 -9.47 -36.14 -3.15
N MET A 665 -9.82 -34.99 -2.55
CA MET A 665 -8.89 -33.90 -2.26
C MET A 665 -7.81 -34.32 -1.28
N ALA A 666 -8.11 -35.15 -0.28
CA ALA A 666 -7.10 -35.72 0.60
C ALA A 666 -6.00 -36.49 -0.16
N LYS A 667 -6.36 -37.25 -1.22
CA LYS A 667 -5.38 -37.99 -2.04
C LYS A 667 -4.54 -37.06 -2.92
N VAL A 668 -5.16 -36.07 -3.56
CA VAL A 668 -4.46 -35.05 -4.37
C VAL A 668 -3.49 -34.27 -3.49
N TRP A 669 -3.95 -33.85 -2.31
CA TRP A 669 -3.15 -33.13 -1.34
C TRP A 669 -1.99 -33.97 -0.80
N VAL A 670 -2.20 -35.23 -0.42
CA VAL A 670 -1.10 -36.14 -0.03
C VAL A 670 -0.09 -36.33 -1.17
N GLY A 671 -0.53 -36.42 -2.43
CA GLY A 671 0.37 -36.51 -3.58
C GLY A 671 1.21 -35.25 -3.80
N LEU A 672 0.61 -34.07 -3.67
CA LEU A 672 1.30 -32.78 -3.81
C LEU A 672 2.22 -32.48 -2.62
N GLU A 673 1.80 -32.82 -1.39
CA GLU A 673 2.63 -32.68 -0.19
C GLU A 673 3.80 -33.67 -0.21
N ALA A 674 3.61 -34.90 -0.70
CA ALA A 674 4.69 -35.87 -0.91
C ALA A 674 5.69 -35.39 -1.98
N ARG A 675 5.22 -34.83 -3.11
CA ARG A 675 6.07 -34.19 -4.12
C ARG A 675 6.89 -33.04 -3.49
N LYS A 676 6.24 -32.15 -2.74
CA LYS A 676 6.89 -31.01 -2.09
C LYS A 676 7.89 -31.45 -1.01
N PHE A 677 7.56 -32.48 -0.23
CA PHE A 677 8.46 -33.06 0.78
C PHE A 677 9.69 -33.70 0.13
N LEU A 678 9.53 -34.44 -0.96
CA LEU A 678 10.64 -35.03 -1.72
C LEU A 678 11.56 -33.95 -2.32
N GLN A 679 10.99 -32.94 -2.99
CA GLN A 679 11.77 -31.82 -3.56
C GLN A 679 12.48 -31.02 -2.45
N ALA A 680 11.76 -30.63 -1.40
CA ALA A 680 12.33 -29.86 -0.29
C ALA A 680 13.37 -30.65 0.52
N SER A 681 13.27 -31.97 0.60
CA SER A 681 14.29 -32.81 1.26
C SER A 681 15.59 -32.82 0.47
N VAL A 682 15.52 -32.93 -0.87
CA VAL A 682 16.70 -32.85 -1.74
C VAL A 682 17.34 -31.47 -1.64
N GLU A 683 16.55 -30.40 -1.81
CA GLU A 683 17.05 -29.02 -1.80
C GLU A 683 17.55 -28.58 -0.41
N SER A 684 16.93 -29.04 0.68
CA SER A 684 17.42 -28.76 2.05
C SER A 684 18.69 -29.52 2.37
N VAL A 685 18.84 -30.78 1.92
CA VAL A 685 20.09 -31.54 2.08
C VAL A 685 21.21 -30.90 1.25
N GLU A 686 20.94 -30.53 0.01
CA GLU A 686 21.89 -29.82 -0.86
C GLU A 686 22.34 -28.49 -0.25
N MET A 687 21.42 -27.69 0.29
CA MET A 687 21.75 -26.44 0.99
C MET A 687 22.55 -26.69 2.27
N CYS A 688 22.16 -27.67 3.10
CA CYS A 688 22.89 -27.99 4.33
C CYS A 688 24.29 -28.59 4.06
N VAL A 689 24.51 -29.21 2.91
CA VAL A 689 25.83 -29.63 2.42
C VAL A 689 26.61 -28.42 1.87
N LYS A 690 26.01 -27.60 1.00
CA LYS A 690 26.64 -26.42 0.38
C LYS A 690 27.12 -25.37 1.40
N TYR A 691 26.46 -25.25 2.55
CA TYR A 691 26.82 -24.32 3.63
C TYR A 691 27.46 -24.98 4.87
N ASP A 692 28.03 -26.19 4.74
CA ASP A 692 28.77 -26.90 5.80
C ASP A 692 27.98 -27.09 7.11
N GLN A 693 26.64 -27.18 7.02
CA GLN A 693 25.76 -27.34 8.19
C GLN A 693 25.54 -28.80 8.61
N LEU A 694 25.75 -29.76 7.69
CA LEU A 694 25.66 -31.20 7.98
C LEU A 694 27.04 -31.87 8.21
N SER A 695 28.10 -31.37 7.60
CA SER A 695 29.46 -31.89 7.74
C SER A 695 30.49 -30.77 7.64
N PRO A 696 30.65 -29.93 8.68
CA PRO A 696 31.67 -28.89 8.67
C PRO A 696 33.05 -29.51 8.47
N ASN A 697 33.83 -29.00 7.51
CA ASN A 697 35.21 -29.44 7.29
C ASN A 697 36.06 -29.10 8.53
N ILE A 698 36.64 -30.13 9.14
CA ILE A 698 37.64 -30.04 10.22
C ILE A 698 39.02 -30.24 9.62
#